data_AF-A0A6N3EGU9-F1
#
_entry.id   AF-A0A6N3EGU9-F1
#
_cell.length_a   1.000
_cell.length_b   1.000
_cell.length_c   1.000
_cell.angle_alpha   90.00
_cell.angle_beta   90.00
_cell.angle_gamma   90.00
#
_symmetry.space_group_name_H-M   'P 1'
#
loop_
_entity.id
_entity.type
_entity.pdbx_description
1 polymer ?
#
loop_
_entity_poly.entity_id
_entity_poly.type
_entity_poly.pdbx_seq_one_letter_code
_entity_poly.pdbx_strand_id
1 'polypeptide(L)'
;MAYIENVVIGTPIVDPKDMFVSDEDDWTRMEEEEIMESVSEKERDETEQEDRTNENSFFERTDDFYAIYQYDNTDGNWGYKFMGLSIISNMGLSVDGKDYRMMFMEQLHEHDSLDELYHRFNAERPEGFDGHSLSVSDVVIMKRNGEMKAYYVDDVGFSELPEFTKQREQIIDRSNDSPVYAGTLEQAVRQKDADAYLDSRKLNIDCKKAIEEAIQENYDGIRLKDDVAKDVVRRFGEERMNFVMANTIRESFLEGRFSKQNKEWAEHINIPENISHGRNLNLDYIIESHPVVLDDFISMARFEIRMLKIERAIEDAEVSITTDTNDYVADGHEGAWHTIEERKYAGKKFFLMEHNEFGSNVAEIIVTENGQLVAEDLWNGFDKGALEAISEYLQDKGISEEEIYKEPDELAYKIHDGYFSIHRTDGGYDYTFYTKDYEDIDGGIYDNPDSPIKQVVEDILEDAGISLDDAEWMDYEELDAEVEHAEEIKQLAVDLDKFSYEYDTYEYKDSIEDREEQIDKLTEDILTRKTDDIKKWLIEVSENSEIDNDVRTARSLFSRLEEAERVFISDETNVSFYAAECMEFPDFGELHENLTLDEAIKKYESIPEERMHGVKGIGFELEDGSDYEGKYGLMYHGRVDRENVEMIQYYKDNPVIQKALDALEQYCETSADKSVERQQETNRKKKQKSIYQGLHR
;
A
#
# COMPACT_ATOMS: atom_id res chain seq x y z
N MET A 1 -60.43 -15.99 92.93
CA MET A 1 -61.41 -16.07 91.81
C MET A 1 -60.62 -15.93 90.51
N ALA A 2 -61.01 -16.49 89.37
CA ALA A 2 -61.79 -17.69 89.05
C ALA A 2 -61.73 -17.90 87.51
N TYR A 3 -61.68 -19.15 87.03
CA TYR A 3 -61.65 -19.55 85.60
C TYR A 3 -60.36 -19.13 84.82
N ILE A 4 -59.81 -19.80 83.78
CA ILE A 4 -60.28 -20.81 82.79
C ILE A 4 -61.00 -20.13 81.60
N GLU A 5 -60.72 -20.35 80.30
CA GLU A 5 -59.78 -21.26 79.56
C GLU A 5 -58.96 -20.39 78.55
N ASN A 6 -58.34 -20.77 77.40
CA ASN A 6 -58.25 -21.99 76.60
C ASN A 6 -56.93 -22.04 75.77
N VAL A 7 -56.82 -23.00 74.82
CA VAL A 7 -55.68 -23.28 73.91
C VAL A 7 -56.11 -22.92 72.45
N VAL A 8 -55.26 -22.51 71.49
CA VAL A 8 -54.41 -23.33 70.59
C VAL A 8 -53.46 -22.48 69.73
N ILE A 9 -52.17 -22.89 69.70
CA ILE A 9 -51.13 -22.85 68.65
C ILE A 9 -51.25 -21.86 67.47
N GLY A 10 -50.19 -21.06 67.26
CA GLY A 10 -49.84 -20.46 65.96
C GLY A 10 -48.55 -19.62 66.00
N THR A 11 -47.45 -20.10 65.42
CA THR A 11 -46.22 -19.33 65.16
C THR A 11 -46.21 -18.79 63.73
N PRO A 12 -45.60 -17.62 63.48
CA PRO A 12 -44.23 -17.64 62.95
C PRO A 12 -43.25 -16.72 63.71
N ILE A 13 -42.01 -16.67 63.23
CA ILE A 13 -40.85 -16.00 63.85
C ILE A 13 -40.67 -14.59 63.28
N VAL A 14 -40.17 -13.65 64.09
CA VAL A 14 -39.59 -12.36 63.66
C VAL A 14 -38.27 -12.16 64.43
N ASP A 15 -37.25 -11.65 63.74
CA ASP A 15 -35.85 -11.60 64.20
C ASP A 15 -35.47 -10.18 64.70
N PRO A 16 -34.68 -9.99 65.77
CA PRO A 16 -34.51 -8.67 66.39
C PRO A 16 -33.25 -7.94 65.90
N LYS A 17 -33.41 -7.04 64.92
CA LYS A 17 -32.46 -5.96 64.61
C LYS A 17 -33.20 -4.64 64.39
N ASP A 18 -33.30 -3.82 65.44
CA ASP A 18 -33.66 -2.40 65.35
C ASP A 18 -33.31 -1.70 66.69
N MET A 19 -32.05 -1.33 66.87
CA MET A 19 -31.63 -0.30 67.83
C MET A 19 -30.16 0.10 67.62
N PHE A 20 -29.88 1.38 67.87
CA PHE A 20 -28.62 2.12 67.73
C PHE A 20 -28.30 2.71 66.35
N VAL A 21 -28.30 4.05 66.35
CA VAL A 21 -27.69 4.98 65.40
C VAL A 21 -26.69 5.79 66.24
N SER A 22 -25.57 6.21 65.66
CA SER A 22 -24.54 7.03 66.34
C SER A 22 -23.92 8.02 65.36
N ASP A 23 -23.68 9.24 65.84
CA ASP A 23 -23.37 10.43 65.04
C ASP A 23 -21.91 10.51 64.54
N GLU A 24 -21.34 9.39 64.06
CA GLU A 24 -19.99 9.32 63.47
C GLU A 24 -20.00 9.56 61.95
N ASP A 25 -21.10 9.24 61.23
CA ASP A 25 -21.19 9.29 59.77
C ASP A 25 -21.23 10.72 59.15
N ASP A 26 -21.39 11.78 59.96
CA ASP A 26 -21.63 13.16 59.48
C ASP A 26 -20.34 13.98 59.36
N TRP A 27 -19.32 13.70 60.19
CA TRP A 27 -18.02 14.38 60.12
C TRP A 27 -17.14 13.81 59.00
N THR A 28 -17.03 12.49 58.91
CA THR A 28 -16.26 11.80 57.85
C THR A 28 -16.78 12.18 56.46
N ARG A 29 -18.09 12.37 56.33
CA ARG A 29 -18.72 12.74 55.05
C ARG A 29 -18.31 14.14 54.58
N MET A 30 -18.14 15.10 55.48
CA MET A 30 -17.66 16.43 55.12
C MET A 30 -16.17 16.41 54.72
N GLU A 31 -15.34 15.61 55.40
CA GLU A 31 -13.95 15.40 54.99
C GLU A 31 -13.86 14.64 53.64
N GLU A 32 -14.71 13.64 53.40
CA GLU A 32 -14.78 12.90 52.13
C GLU A 32 -15.33 13.77 50.98
N GLU A 33 -16.28 14.67 51.23
CA GLU A 33 -16.80 15.62 50.23
C GLU A 33 -15.77 16.74 49.92
N GLU A 34 -15.07 17.33 50.91
CA GLU A 34 -13.94 18.25 50.64
C GLU A 34 -12.79 17.55 49.89
N ILE A 35 -12.47 16.29 50.23
CA ILE A 35 -11.45 15.51 49.52
C ILE A 35 -11.89 15.22 48.08
N MET A 36 -13.12 14.75 47.83
CA MET A 36 -13.61 14.50 46.47
C MET A 36 -13.73 15.77 45.64
N GLU A 37 -14.14 16.90 46.23
CA GLU A 37 -14.18 18.19 45.52
C GLU A 37 -12.76 18.61 45.11
N SER A 38 -11.78 18.58 46.03
CA SER A 38 -10.38 18.90 45.74
C SER A 38 -9.68 17.93 44.78
N VAL A 39 -10.08 16.65 44.77
CA VAL A 39 -9.63 15.68 43.76
C VAL A 39 -10.25 16.00 42.40
N SER A 40 -11.54 16.34 42.33
CA SER A 40 -12.21 16.69 41.07
C SER A 40 -11.77 18.05 40.50
N GLU A 41 -11.35 18.99 41.35
CA GLU A 41 -10.68 20.23 40.92
C GLU A 41 -9.29 19.91 40.38
N LYS A 42 -8.50 19.12 41.10
CA LYS A 42 -7.16 18.71 40.65
C LYS A 42 -7.18 17.87 39.37
N GLU A 43 -8.17 17.00 39.19
CA GLU A 43 -8.37 16.22 37.96
C GLU A 43 -8.74 17.15 36.79
N ARG A 44 -9.58 18.19 37.01
CA ARG A 44 -9.87 19.21 35.99
C ARG A 44 -8.64 20.04 35.65
N ASP A 45 -7.89 20.50 36.65
CA ASP A 45 -6.64 21.24 36.45
C ASP A 45 -5.64 20.40 35.65
N GLU A 46 -5.48 19.11 35.99
CA GLU A 46 -4.62 18.17 35.25
C GLU A 46 -5.14 17.90 33.82
N THR A 47 -6.46 17.83 33.60
CA THR A 47 -7.04 17.69 32.24
C THR A 47 -6.86 18.95 31.40
N GLU A 48 -7.16 20.14 31.95
CA GLU A 48 -6.92 21.41 31.25
C GLU A 48 -5.44 21.67 31.00
N GLN A 49 -4.54 21.13 31.83
CA GLN A 49 -3.10 21.21 31.63
C GLN A 49 -2.59 20.24 30.55
N GLU A 50 -3.14 19.02 30.46
CA GLU A 50 -2.87 18.09 29.34
C GLU A 50 -3.37 18.69 28.01
N ASP A 51 -4.56 19.31 27.99
CA ASP A 51 -5.09 20.04 26.82
C ASP A 51 -4.18 21.20 26.38
N ARG A 52 -3.75 22.06 27.33
CA ARG A 52 -2.86 23.21 27.06
C ARG A 52 -1.42 22.82 26.74
N THR A 53 -1.08 21.53 26.76
CA THR A 53 0.25 21.00 26.39
C THR A 53 0.20 19.95 25.27
N ASN A 54 -0.98 19.71 24.67
CA ASN A 54 -1.19 18.78 23.55
C ASN A 54 -0.74 19.39 22.21
N GLU A 55 0.50 19.10 21.81
CA GLU A 55 1.13 19.69 20.61
C GLU A 55 0.40 19.32 19.31
N ASN A 56 -0.08 18.07 19.17
CA ASN A 56 -0.86 17.63 18.01
C ASN A 56 -2.11 18.51 17.83
N SER A 57 -2.85 18.80 18.92
CA SER A 57 -4.04 19.66 18.88
C SER A 57 -3.71 21.09 18.40
N PHE A 58 -2.54 21.63 18.74
CA PHE A 58 -2.10 22.94 18.25
C PHE A 58 -1.91 22.98 16.73
N PHE A 59 -1.31 21.94 16.15
CA PHE A 59 -1.10 21.86 14.70
C PHE A 59 -2.40 21.57 13.92
N GLU A 60 -3.30 20.75 14.47
CA GLU A 60 -4.59 20.41 13.83
C GLU A 60 -5.62 21.56 13.84
N ARG A 61 -5.64 22.40 14.89
CA ARG A 61 -6.64 23.49 15.05
C ARG A 61 -6.63 24.49 13.90
N THR A 62 -7.80 24.84 13.39
CA THR A 62 -7.97 25.85 12.32
C THR A 62 -8.18 27.28 12.83
N ASP A 63 -8.36 27.46 14.14
CA ASP A 63 -8.56 28.75 14.81
C ASP A 63 -7.25 29.55 15.02
N ASP A 64 -7.38 30.86 15.27
CA ASP A 64 -6.28 31.74 15.69
C ASP A 64 -5.78 31.37 17.11
N PHE A 65 -4.55 30.85 17.20
CA PHE A 65 -3.93 30.33 18.43
C PHE A 65 -2.44 30.70 18.50
N TYR A 66 -1.85 30.62 19.70
CA TYR A 66 -0.41 30.68 19.88
C TYR A 66 0.09 29.57 20.81
N ALA A 67 1.37 29.22 20.68
CA ALA A 67 2.04 28.23 21.50
C ALA A 67 3.45 28.70 21.90
N ILE A 68 3.88 28.32 23.11
CA ILE A 68 5.18 28.65 23.69
C ILE A 68 6.03 27.39 23.76
N TYR A 69 7.22 27.43 23.16
CA TYR A 69 8.20 26.36 23.14
C TYR A 69 9.45 26.80 23.89
N GLN A 70 9.98 25.91 24.74
CA GLN A 70 11.20 26.18 25.50
C GLN A 70 12.22 25.07 25.27
N TYR A 71 13.50 25.44 25.28
CA TYR A 71 14.61 24.53 24.99
C TYR A 71 14.68 23.42 26.03
N ASP A 72 14.54 22.17 25.60
CA ASP A 72 14.58 21.00 26.48
C ASP A 72 16.03 20.58 26.77
N ASN A 73 16.24 19.95 27.92
CA ASN A 73 17.56 19.80 28.54
C ASN A 73 17.98 18.32 28.73
N THR A 74 17.20 17.37 28.19
CA THR A 74 17.36 15.91 28.35
C THR A 74 18.73 15.39 27.94
N ASP A 75 19.20 15.79 26.76
CA ASP A 75 20.35 15.16 26.08
C ASP A 75 21.70 15.70 26.57
N GLY A 76 21.69 16.63 27.54
CA GLY A 76 22.86 17.09 28.28
C GLY A 76 23.90 17.89 27.48
N ASN A 77 23.71 18.12 26.18
CA ASN A 77 24.64 18.83 25.30
C ASN A 77 24.28 20.33 25.22
N TRP A 78 24.97 21.17 26.00
CA TRP A 78 24.65 22.60 26.15
C TRP A 78 25.10 23.43 24.93
N GLY A 79 24.38 23.30 23.81
CA GLY A 79 24.70 23.98 22.55
C GLY A 79 24.53 25.50 22.60
N TYR A 80 23.30 25.98 22.79
CA TYR A 80 22.94 27.37 22.48
C TYR A 80 21.86 28.02 23.36
N LYS A 81 21.49 27.42 24.50
CA LYS A 81 20.51 28.03 25.43
C LYS A 81 21.00 29.42 25.92
N PHE A 82 20.11 30.41 25.84
CA PHE A 82 20.35 31.84 26.07
C PHE A 82 21.35 32.53 25.12
N MET A 83 21.52 32.05 23.87
CA MET A 83 22.31 32.73 22.83
C MET A 83 21.41 33.29 21.73
N GLY A 84 21.53 34.57 21.36
CA GLY A 84 20.86 35.10 20.17
C GLY A 84 21.32 34.44 18.87
N LEU A 85 20.47 34.43 17.82
CA LEU A 85 20.72 33.69 16.58
C LEU A 85 22.06 34.07 15.93
N SER A 86 22.45 35.34 16.06
CA SER A 86 23.73 35.84 15.53
C SER A 86 24.95 35.12 16.13
N ILE A 87 24.86 34.62 17.36
CA ILE A 87 25.93 33.84 18.01
C ILE A 87 25.88 32.40 17.53
N ILE A 88 24.68 31.82 17.44
CA ILE A 88 24.43 30.44 16.99
C ILE A 88 25.01 30.20 15.58
N SER A 89 24.65 31.04 14.61
CA SER A 89 25.19 30.93 13.24
C SER A 89 26.70 31.17 13.16
N ASN A 90 27.26 32.05 14.00
CA ASN A 90 28.72 32.27 14.07
C ASN A 90 29.48 31.08 14.68
N MET A 91 28.80 30.17 15.39
CA MET A 91 29.36 28.91 15.88
C MET A 91 29.17 27.74 14.90
N GLY A 92 28.51 27.97 13.75
CA GLY A 92 28.16 26.91 12.80
C GLY A 92 27.00 26.03 13.27
N LEU A 93 26.14 26.55 14.15
CA LEU A 93 24.95 25.88 14.66
C LEU A 93 23.68 26.46 14.02
N SER A 94 22.57 25.73 14.19
CA SER A 94 21.22 26.16 13.88
C SER A 94 20.30 25.87 15.08
N VAL A 95 19.18 26.59 15.18
CA VAL A 95 18.09 26.21 16.08
C VAL A 95 17.33 25.07 15.41
N ASP A 96 17.11 23.98 16.13
CA ASP A 96 16.48 22.75 15.63
C ASP A 96 15.21 22.47 16.43
N GLY A 97 14.10 22.19 15.75
CA GLY A 97 12.82 21.89 16.37
C GLY A 97 12.87 20.76 17.40
N LYS A 98 13.78 19.78 17.28
CA LYS A 98 13.86 18.64 18.22
C LYS A 98 14.38 19.02 19.61
N ASP A 99 15.16 20.10 19.72
CA ASP A 99 15.77 20.54 20.98
C ASP A 99 14.76 21.29 21.88
N TYR A 100 13.46 21.21 21.57
CA TYR A 100 12.39 22.00 22.16
C TYR A 100 11.18 21.16 22.58
N ARG A 101 10.45 21.64 23.58
CA ARG A 101 9.16 21.09 24.03
C ARG A 101 8.10 22.20 24.05
N MET A 102 6.88 21.92 23.59
CA MET A 102 5.76 22.83 23.82
C MET A 102 5.40 22.87 25.32
N MET A 103 5.35 24.06 25.88
CA MET A 103 5.06 24.31 27.31
C MET A 103 3.67 24.90 27.55
N PHE A 104 3.02 25.42 26.50
CA PHE A 104 1.71 26.07 26.59
C PHE A 104 1.11 26.30 25.20
N MET A 105 -0.22 26.30 25.11
CA MET A 105 -0.98 26.88 24.00
C MET A 105 -2.28 27.55 24.48
N GLU A 106 -2.69 28.63 23.81
CA GLU A 106 -3.92 29.38 24.14
C GLU A 106 -4.47 30.12 22.89
N GLN A 107 -5.76 30.45 22.89
CA GLN A 107 -6.39 31.20 21.81
C GLN A 107 -5.83 32.62 21.69
N LEU A 108 -5.50 33.02 20.47
CA LEU A 108 -4.89 34.32 20.18
C LEU A 108 -5.97 35.41 20.07
N HIS A 109 -5.83 36.53 20.78
CA HIS A 109 -6.80 37.62 20.70
C HIS A 109 -6.58 38.55 19.47
N GLU A 110 -7.58 39.36 19.11
CA GLU A 110 -7.58 40.25 17.92
C GLU A 110 -6.41 41.26 17.91
N HIS A 111 -5.83 41.59 19.06
CA HIS A 111 -4.75 42.57 19.18
C HIS A 111 -3.39 41.95 19.52
N ASP A 112 -3.37 40.69 19.98
CA ASP A 112 -2.17 40.02 20.49
C ASP A 112 -1.04 40.07 19.44
N SER A 113 0.12 40.52 19.91
CA SER A 113 1.37 40.64 19.16
C SER A 113 2.51 40.00 19.95
N LEU A 114 3.66 39.75 19.30
CA LEU A 114 4.82 39.15 19.97
C LEU A 114 5.30 39.97 21.18
N ASP A 115 5.25 41.31 21.11
CA ASP A 115 5.55 42.18 22.26
C ASP A 115 4.51 42.07 23.40
N GLU A 116 3.23 41.90 23.06
CA GLU A 116 2.17 41.73 24.07
C GLU A 116 2.22 40.34 24.71
N LEU A 117 2.52 39.29 23.96
CA LEU A 117 2.83 37.96 24.50
C LEU A 117 4.10 38.00 25.37
N TYR A 118 5.16 38.68 24.92
CA TYR A 118 6.37 38.89 25.73
C TYR A 118 6.06 39.58 27.06
N HIS A 119 5.18 40.58 27.06
CA HIS A 119 4.73 41.22 28.30
C HIS A 119 3.85 40.30 29.15
N ARG A 120 2.88 39.58 28.57
CA ARG A 120 2.01 38.62 29.25
C ARG A 120 2.84 37.57 30.00
N PHE A 121 3.78 36.90 29.35
CA PHE A 121 4.58 35.82 29.94
C PHE A 121 5.71 36.30 30.89
N ASN A 122 6.04 37.59 30.92
CA ASN A 122 7.07 38.14 31.81
C ASN A 122 6.53 39.01 32.97
N ALA A 123 5.34 39.59 32.85
CA ALA A 123 4.77 40.49 33.85
C ALA A 123 3.49 39.96 34.51
N GLU A 124 2.69 39.17 33.79
CA GLU A 124 1.38 38.68 34.27
C GLU A 124 1.44 37.18 34.61
N ARG A 125 2.11 36.39 33.76
CA ARG A 125 2.29 34.92 33.78
C ARG A 125 0.95 34.15 33.79
N PRO A 126 0.47 33.67 32.62
CA PRO A 126 -0.83 33.01 32.49
C PRO A 126 -1.06 31.81 33.42
N GLU A 127 -2.34 31.58 33.71
CA GLU A 127 -2.83 30.43 34.45
C GLU A 127 -2.62 29.15 33.62
N GLY A 128 -2.06 28.10 34.22
CA GLY A 128 -1.60 26.90 33.52
C GLY A 128 -0.22 27.01 32.85
N PHE A 129 0.54 28.10 33.02
CA PHE A 129 1.90 28.20 32.47
C PHE A 129 2.99 27.76 33.47
N ASP A 130 3.39 26.49 33.39
CA ASP A 130 4.49 25.96 34.22
C ASP A 130 5.90 26.27 33.66
N GLY A 131 6.00 26.74 32.41
CA GLY A 131 7.26 27.17 31.80
C GLY A 131 7.92 28.38 32.48
N HIS A 132 9.18 28.66 32.14
CA HIS A 132 9.89 29.83 32.65
C HIS A 132 9.50 31.11 31.90
N SER A 133 9.75 32.27 32.52
CA SER A 133 9.63 33.59 31.90
C SER A 133 10.23 33.61 30.48
N LEU A 134 9.49 34.19 29.53
CA LEU A 134 9.83 34.16 28.09
C LEU A 134 11.12 34.96 27.83
N SER A 135 12.14 34.27 27.30
CA SER A 135 13.54 34.66 27.39
C SER A 135 14.32 34.28 26.13
N VAL A 136 15.54 34.81 25.96
CA VAL A 136 16.40 34.48 24.81
C VAL A 136 16.55 32.96 24.69
N SER A 137 16.39 32.43 23.49
CA SER A 137 16.29 31.00 23.15
C SER A 137 14.95 30.28 23.37
N ASP A 138 13.89 30.96 23.82
CA ASP A 138 12.52 30.44 23.69
C ASP A 138 11.96 30.70 22.28
N VAL A 139 10.96 29.94 21.85
CA VAL A 139 10.28 30.08 20.54
C VAL A 139 8.77 30.25 20.75
N VAL A 140 8.17 31.19 20.03
CA VAL A 140 6.72 31.41 20.00
C VAL A 140 6.20 31.02 18.62
N ILE A 141 5.28 30.07 18.53
CA ILE A 141 4.54 29.81 17.28
C ILE A 141 3.21 30.54 17.34
N MET A 142 2.89 31.31 16.31
CA MET A 142 1.60 31.99 16.14
C MET A 142 0.88 31.45 14.91
N LYS A 143 -0.40 31.10 15.06
CA LYS A 143 -1.33 30.74 13.99
C LYS A 143 -2.38 31.84 13.88
N ARG A 144 -2.47 32.52 12.74
CA ARG A 144 -3.37 33.67 12.53
C ARG A 144 -3.87 33.74 11.09
N ASN A 145 -5.18 33.76 10.89
CA ASN A 145 -5.85 33.63 9.57
C ASN A 145 -5.38 32.40 8.76
N GLY A 146 -5.04 31.31 9.42
CA GLY A 146 -4.50 30.10 8.79
C GLY A 146 -3.01 30.13 8.43
N GLU A 147 -2.32 31.28 8.54
CA GLU A 147 -0.86 31.33 8.43
C GLU A 147 -0.23 30.96 9.78
N MET A 148 0.72 30.01 9.79
CA MET A 148 1.50 29.64 10.97
C MET A 148 2.96 30.08 10.83
N LYS A 149 3.52 30.74 11.84
CA LYS A 149 4.92 31.20 11.89
C LYS A 149 5.54 31.00 13.26
N ALA A 150 6.80 30.55 13.28
CA ALA A 150 7.62 30.42 14.47
C ALA A 150 8.59 31.61 14.62
N TYR A 151 8.72 32.13 15.84
CA TYR A 151 9.54 33.29 16.16
C TYR A 151 10.44 32.99 17.36
N TYR A 152 11.75 33.02 17.13
CA TYR A 152 12.79 32.94 18.15
C TYR A 152 12.85 34.23 18.96
N VAL A 153 12.94 34.13 20.28
CA VAL A 153 13.27 35.25 21.17
C VAL A 153 14.77 35.49 21.11
N ASP A 154 15.18 36.59 20.49
CA ASP A 154 16.57 36.92 20.17
C ASP A 154 17.15 37.96 21.15
N ASP A 155 18.44 38.30 21.01
CA ASP A 155 19.13 39.30 21.85
C ASP A 155 18.40 40.68 21.88
N VAL A 156 17.66 41.01 20.81
CA VAL A 156 16.79 42.19 20.70
C VAL A 156 15.53 41.85 19.90
N GLY A 157 14.44 41.50 20.61
CA GLY A 157 13.13 41.27 20.00
C GLY A 157 12.98 39.84 19.46
N PHE A 158 12.41 39.71 18.27
CA PHE A 158 12.03 38.43 17.69
C PHE A 158 12.58 38.24 16.27
N SER A 159 13.00 37.01 15.97
CA SER A 159 13.54 36.59 14.68
C SER A 159 12.76 35.38 14.15
N GLU A 160 12.32 35.41 12.89
CA GLU A 160 11.49 34.34 12.30
C GLU A 160 12.31 33.07 11.99
N LEU A 161 11.73 31.90 12.28
CA LEU A 161 12.32 30.57 12.00
C LEU A 161 11.44 29.82 10.98
N PRO A 162 11.67 29.96 9.66
CA PRO A 162 10.73 29.51 8.63
C PRO A 162 10.55 27.98 8.57
N GLU A 163 11.55 27.20 8.99
CA GLU A 163 11.52 25.74 8.94
C GLU A 163 11.11 25.09 10.27
N PHE A 164 11.01 25.84 11.37
CA PHE A 164 10.78 25.29 12.70
C PHE A 164 9.37 24.67 12.85
N THR A 165 8.35 25.23 12.19
CA THR A 165 7.01 24.62 12.17
C THR A 165 7.03 23.26 11.50
N LYS A 166 7.60 23.16 10.29
CA LYS A 166 7.74 21.89 9.54
C LYS A 166 8.55 20.86 10.33
N GLN A 167 9.62 21.28 11.00
CA GLN A 167 10.42 20.41 11.86
C GLN A 167 9.57 19.83 12.99
N ARG A 168 8.75 20.64 13.68
CA ARG A 168 7.84 20.14 14.72
C ARG A 168 6.75 19.22 14.15
N GLU A 169 6.15 19.55 13.02
CA GLU A 169 5.19 18.68 12.31
C GLU A 169 5.83 17.30 12.00
N GLN A 170 7.01 17.28 11.39
CA GLN A 170 7.77 16.04 11.11
C GLN A 170 8.18 15.27 12.38
N ILE A 171 8.46 15.96 13.49
CA ILE A 171 8.79 15.33 14.78
C ILE A 171 7.53 14.71 15.41
N ILE A 172 6.38 15.37 15.30
CA ILE A 172 5.09 14.83 15.76
C ILE A 172 4.76 13.56 14.98
N ASP A 173 4.81 13.62 13.64
CA ASP A 173 4.54 12.45 12.78
C ASP A 173 5.51 11.29 13.08
N ARG A 174 6.80 11.57 13.30
CA ARG A 174 7.79 10.55 13.75
C ARG A 174 7.59 10.06 15.18
N SER A 175 6.94 10.84 16.06
CA SER A 175 6.63 10.40 17.44
C SER A 175 5.43 9.45 17.50
N ASN A 176 4.49 9.61 16.56
CA ASN A 176 3.42 8.64 16.32
C ASN A 176 4.03 7.27 15.91
N ASP A 177 5.19 7.29 15.25
CA ASP A 177 5.97 6.12 14.80
C ASP A 177 7.00 5.59 15.84
N SER A 178 7.03 6.15 17.06
CA SER A 178 7.98 5.72 18.11
C SER A 178 7.66 4.29 18.60
N PRO A 179 8.59 3.31 18.49
CA PRO A 179 8.25 1.89 18.57
C PRO A 179 7.81 1.40 19.96
N VAL A 180 7.08 0.29 19.96
CA VAL A 180 6.68 -0.44 21.16
C VAL A 180 7.88 -1.18 21.73
N TYR A 181 8.14 -1.00 23.02
CA TYR A 181 9.20 -1.75 23.69
C TYR A 181 8.80 -3.23 23.85
N ALA A 182 9.20 -4.07 22.89
CA ALA A 182 8.85 -5.49 22.83
C ALA A 182 9.38 -6.36 23.99
N GLY A 183 10.22 -5.78 24.88
CA GLY A 183 10.76 -6.44 26.07
C GLY A 183 10.00 -6.13 27.37
N THR A 184 10.41 -6.79 28.46
CA THR A 184 9.91 -6.53 29.81
C THR A 184 10.77 -5.52 30.56
N LEU A 185 10.23 -4.92 31.64
CA LEU A 185 10.99 -4.02 32.51
C LEU A 185 12.26 -4.68 33.06
N GLU A 186 12.22 -6.00 33.32
CA GLU A 186 13.41 -6.73 33.76
C GLU A 186 14.48 -6.88 32.68
N GLN A 187 14.12 -6.92 31.40
CA GLN A 187 15.08 -6.96 30.29
C GLN A 187 15.71 -5.57 30.09
N ALA A 188 14.88 -4.53 30.01
CA ALA A 188 15.30 -3.14 29.90
C ALA A 188 16.30 -2.74 31.00
N VAL A 189 16.00 -3.04 32.28
CA VAL A 189 16.91 -2.77 33.41
C VAL A 189 18.22 -3.56 33.33
N ARG A 190 18.25 -4.76 32.74
CA ARG A 190 19.49 -5.53 32.51
C ARG A 190 20.32 -4.96 31.35
N GLN A 191 19.66 -4.44 30.31
CA GLN A 191 20.27 -3.83 29.13
C GLN A 191 20.72 -2.38 29.37
N LYS A 192 20.25 -1.75 30.46
CA LYS A 192 20.38 -0.31 30.81
C LYS A 192 19.51 0.61 29.95
N ASP A 193 18.41 0.06 29.46
CA ASP A 193 17.49 0.64 28.50
C ASP A 193 16.11 0.91 29.16
N ALA A 194 16.17 1.17 30.47
CA ALA A 194 14.99 1.30 31.33
C ALA A 194 14.16 2.55 31.00
N ASP A 195 14.81 3.60 30.51
CA ASP A 195 14.16 4.88 30.19
C ASP A 195 13.30 4.74 28.92
N ALA A 196 13.82 4.12 27.85
CA ALA A 196 13.04 3.78 26.65
C ALA A 196 11.83 2.88 26.94
N TYR A 197 11.98 1.90 27.85
CA TYR A 197 10.84 1.11 28.34
C TYR A 197 9.80 1.99 29.08
N LEU A 198 10.23 2.95 29.90
CA LEU A 198 9.33 3.83 30.64
C LEU A 198 8.58 4.80 29.73
N ASP A 199 9.24 5.34 28.71
CA ASP A 199 8.64 6.24 27.72
C ASP A 199 7.65 5.49 26.83
N SER A 200 8.02 4.32 26.29
CA SER A 200 7.11 3.45 25.53
C SER A 200 5.93 2.98 26.40
N ARG A 201 6.18 2.64 27.69
CA ARG A 201 5.11 2.36 28.67
C ARG A 201 4.18 3.56 28.89
N LYS A 202 4.69 4.79 28.90
CA LYS A 202 3.85 6.00 29.01
C LYS A 202 2.97 6.13 27.77
N LEU A 203 3.54 6.04 26.57
CA LEU A 203 2.81 6.13 25.31
C LEU A 203 1.75 5.02 25.15
N ASN A 204 1.97 3.82 25.70
CA ASN A 204 0.96 2.76 25.77
C ASN A 204 -0.25 3.12 26.68
N ILE A 205 -0.03 3.90 27.75
CA ILE A 205 -1.09 4.40 28.63
C ILE A 205 -1.81 5.60 28.01
N ASP A 206 -1.07 6.49 27.37
CA ASP A 206 -1.65 7.61 26.61
C ASP A 206 -2.51 7.10 25.44
N CYS A 207 -2.08 5.99 24.79
CA CYS A 207 -2.85 5.26 23.77
C CYS A 207 -4.12 4.61 24.37
N LYS A 208 -4.03 4.00 25.55
CA LYS A 208 -5.20 3.46 26.27
C LYS A 208 -6.23 4.57 26.51
N LYS A 209 -5.83 5.67 27.16
CA LYS A 209 -6.68 6.85 27.45
C LYS A 209 -7.45 7.31 26.21
N ALA A 210 -6.73 7.55 25.10
CA ALA A 210 -7.31 8.07 23.88
C ALA A 210 -8.36 7.14 23.23
N ILE A 211 -8.23 5.81 23.39
CA ILE A 211 -9.27 4.85 22.96
C ILE A 211 -10.51 4.94 23.87
N GLU A 212 -10.32 5.10 25.17
CA GLU A 212 -11.41 5.24 26.15
C GLU A 212 -12.21 6.53 25.92
N GLU A 213 -11.50 7.65 25.74
CA GLU A 213 -12.03 8.96 25.40
C GLU A 213 -12.79 8.93 24.06
N ALA A 214 -12.16 8.42 23.00
CA ALA A 214 -12.79 8.33 21.67
C ALA A 214 -14.07 7.46 21.70
N ILE A 215 -14.09 6.37 22.46
CA ILE A 215 -15.30 5.58 22.67
C ILE A 215 -16.35 6.36 23.47
N GLN A 216 -15.96 7.01 24.57
CA GLN A 216 -16.88 7.73 25.46
C GLN A 216 -17.59 8.90 24.77
N GLU A 217 -16.89 9.69 23.95
CA GLU A 217 -17.47 10.85 23.27
C GLU A 217 -18.33 10.49 22.04
N ASN A 218 -18.12 9.30 21.46
CA ASN A 218 -18.71 8.92 20.19
C ASN A 218 -19.70 7.75 20.26
N TYR A 219 -19.97 7.20 21.44
CA TYR A 219 -20.99 6.17 21.65
C TYR A 219 -22.38 6.79 21.90
N ASP A 220 -23.33 6.58 20.98
CA ASP A 220 -24.68 7.16 21.06
C ASP A 220 -25.66 6.39 22.00
N GLY A 221 -25.15 5.37 22.69
CA GLY A 221 -25.94 4.44 23.52
C GLY A 221 -26.41 3.18 22.77
N ILE A 222 -26.25 3.14 21.45
CA ILE A 222 -26.61 2.01 20.57
C ILE A 222 -25.41 1.57 19.70
N ARG A 223 -24.66 2.53 19.16
CA ARG A 223 -23.46 2.31 18.34
C ARG A 223 -22.40 3.40 18.57
N LEU A 224 -21.17 3.13 18.14
CA LEU A 224 -20.20 4.19 17.86
C LEU A 224 -20.59 4.92 16.57
N LYS A 225 -20.13 6.17 16.43
CA LYS A 225 -20.10 6.82 15.11
C LYS A 225 -19.14 6.06 14.19
N ASP A 226 -19.31 6.29 12.90
CA ASP A 226 -18.39 5.89 11.86
C ASP A 226 -17.06 6.69 12.02
N ASP A 227 -15.93 6.16 11.53
CA ASP A 227 -14.56 6.76 11.56
C ASP A 227 -13.89 7.06 12.94
N VAL A 228 -14.53 6.72 14.07
CA VAL A 228 -14.06 7.05 15.45
C VAL A 228 -12.64 6.57 15.80
N ALA A 229 -12.14 5.55 15.12
CA ALA A 229 -10.78 5.06 15.34
C ALA A 229 -9.70 5.85 14.60
N LYS A 230 -10.05 6.69 13.61
CA LYS A 230 -9.12 7.28 12.63
C LYS A 230 -8.05 8.17 13.28
N ASP A 231 -8.49 9.12 14.10
CA ASP A 231 -7.58 10.06 14.76
C ASP A 231 -6.66 9.36 15.78
N VAL A 232 -7.17 8.32 16.45
CA VAL A 232 -6.40 7.51 17.41
C VAL A 232 -5.36 6.64 16.68
N VAL A 233 -5.73 6.01 15.57
CA VAL A 233 -4.78 5.27 14.72
C VAL A 233 -3.69 6.18 14.18
N ARG A 234 -4.05 7.37 13.68
CA ARG A 234 -3.08 8.37 13.21
C ARG A 234 -2.11 8.83 14.30
N ARG A 235 -2.60 9.05 15.53
CA ARG A 235 -1.81 9.55 16.67
C ARG A 235 -0.90 8.51 17.32
N PHE A 236 -1.23 7.23 17.27
CA PHE A 236 -0.47 6.19 17.99
C PHE A 236 0.21 5.15 17.09
N GLY A 237 -0.04 5.16 15.78
CA GLY A 237 0.60 4.26 14.81
C GLY A 237 0.09 2.83 14.89
N GLU A 238 0.45 1.99 13.90
CA GLU A 238 0.01 0.59 13.87
C GLU A 238 0.49 -0.19 15.10
N GLU A 239 1.79 -0.14 15.40
CA GLU A 239 2.40 -1.08 16.34
C GLU A 239 1.81 -0.92 17.75
N ARG A 240 1.66 0.33 18.21
CA ARG A 240 1.13 0.67 19.53
C ARG A 240 -0.35 0.36 19.65
N MET A 241 -1.14 0.70 18.62
CA MET A 241 -2.56 0.34 18.56
C MET A 241 -2.75 -1.18 18.60
N ASN A 242 -2.01 -1.91 17.76
CA ASN A 242 -2.02 -3.37 17.73
C ASN A 242 -1.66 -3.96 19.11
N PHE A 243 -0.59 -3.46 19.75
CA PHE A 243 -0.13 -3.92 21.06
C PHE A 243 -1.19 -3.69 22.16
N VAL A 244 -1.68 -2.45 22.35
CA VAL A 244 -2.60 -2.11 23.46
C VAL A 244 -3.96 -2.80 23.30
N MET A 245 -4.49 -2.88 22.07
CA MET A 245 -5.76 -3.57 21.80
C MET A 245 -5.63 -5.10 21.98
N ALA A 246 -4.57 -5.73 21.46
CA ALA A 246 -4.35 -7.18 21.63
C ALA A 246 -4.01 -7.55 23.07
N ASN A 247 -3.28 -6.71 23.80
CA ASN A 247 -3.03 -6.85 25.23
C ASN A 247 -4.34 -6.88 26.03
N THR A 248 -5.23 -5.93 25.75
CA THR A 248 -6.56 -5.87 26.37
C THR A 248 -7.36 -7.15 26.12
N ILE A 249 -7.39 -7.67 24.88
CA ILE A 249 -8.08 -8.93 24.55
C ILE A 249 -7.48 -10.13 25.30
N ARG A 250 -6.15 -10.22 25.38
CA ARG A 250 -5.43 -11.35 26.00
C ARG A 250 -5.60 -11.39 27.52
N GLU A 251 -5.46 -10.26 28.21
CA GLU A 251 -5.64 -10.20 29.67
C GLU A 251 -7.14 -10.30 30.06
N SER A 252 -8.06 -9.79 29.23
CA SER A 252 -9.52 -9.81 29.49
C SER A 252 -10.23 -11.12 29.10
N PHE A 253 -9.49 -12.19 28.78
CA PHE A 253 -10.02 -13.43 28.17
C PHE A 253 -11.19 -14.09 28.92
N LEU A 254 -11.27 -13.91 30.25
CA LEU A 254 -12.30 -14.54 31.10
C LEU A 254 -13.63 -13.77 31.18
N GLU A 255 -13.65 -12.47 30.87
CA GLU A 255 -14.85 -11.62 31.00
C GLU A 255 -15.29 -10.99 29.66
N GLY A 256 -14.37 -10.81 28.71
CA GLY A 256 -14.61 -10.15 27.42
C GLY A 256 -15.32 -11.01 26.35
N ARG A 257 -16.47 -10.52 25.86
CA ARG A 257 -17.23 -11.08 24.72
C ARG A 257 -16.74 -10.61 23.34
N PHE A 258 -15.43 -10.46 23.16
CA PHE A 258 -14.85 -10.13 21.85
C PHE A 258 -15.14 -11.20 20.78
N SER A 259 -15.20 -10.77 19.52
CA SER A 259 -15.40 -11.60 18.33
C SER A 259 -14.31 -12.65 18.15
N LYS A 260 -14.61 -13.67 17.34
CA LYS A 260 -13.63 -14.70 16.98
C LYS A 260 -12.43 -14.09 16.24
N GLN A 261 -12.68 -13.18 15.30
CA GLN A 261 -11.65 -12.56 14.46
C GLN A 261 -10.69 -11.67 15.27
N ASN A 262 -11.19 -10.87 16.23
CA ASN A 262 -10.32 -10.07 17.09
C ASN A 262 -9.51 -10.94 18.06
N LYS A 263 -10.07 -12.08 18.53
CA LYS A 263 -9.31 -13.05 19.33
C LYS A 263 -8.21 -13.74 18.54
N GLU A 264 -8.52 -14.28 17.36
CA GLU A 264 -7.53 -14.92 16.48
C GLU A 264 -6.43 -13.95 16.05
N TRP A 265 -6.77 -12.68 15.77
CA TRP A 265 -5.77 -11.64 15.51
C TRP A 265 -4.88 -11.35 16.72
N ALA A 266 -5.45 -11.16 17.92
CA ALA A 266 -4.69 -10.85 19.13
C ALA A 266 -3.76 -12.00 19.58
N GLU A 267 -4.05 -13.26 19.21
CA GLU A 267 -3.17 -14.40 19.45
C GLU A 267 -1.86 -14.35 18.64
N HIS A 268 -1.82 -13.61 17.52
CA HIS A 268 -0.61 -13.45 16.70
C HIS A 268 0.29 -12.28 17.14
N ILE A 269 -0.20 -11.38 17.99
CA ILE A 269 0.59 -10.24 18.50
C ILE A 269 1.46 -10.69 19.69
N ASN A 270 2.78 -10.48 19.59
CA ASN A 270 3.74 -10.85 20.62
C ASN A 270 3.69 -9.89 21.83
N ILE A 271 2.82 -10.19 22.80
CA ILE A 271 2.83 -9.55 24.12
C ILE A 271 3.54 -10.46 25.13
N PRO A 272 4.67 -10.04 25.74
CA PRO A 272 5.39 -10.82 26.74
C PRO A 272 4.71 -10.78 28.13
N GLU A 273 4.99 -11.77 28.98
CA GLU A 273 4.56 -11.80 30.38
C GLU A 273 5.39 -10.79 31.20
N ASN A 274 4.85 -9.60 31.45
CA ASN A 274 5.59 -8.48 32.05
C ASN A 274 5.37 -8.38 33.57
N ILE A 275 5.74 -9.44 34.30
CA ILE A 275 5.63 -9.46 35.77
C ILE A 275 6.86 -8.77 36.38
N SER A 276 6.63 -7.70 37.15
CA SER A 276 7.64 -7.07 38.01
C SER A 276 7.20 -7.09 39.46
N HIS A 277 8.05 -7.59 40.35
CA HIS A 277 7.80 -7.67 41.80
C HIS A 277 6.48 -8.39 42.21
N GLY A 278 5.92 -9.22 41.31
CA GLY A 278 4.64 -9.91 41.52
C GLY A 278 3.39 -9.17 41.02
N ARG A 279 3.54 -7.97 40.43
CA ARG A 279 2.49 -7.29 39.65
C ARG A 279 2.71 -7.59 38.16
N ASN A 280 1.66 -8.02 37.45
CA ASN A 280 1.67 -7.99 35.99
C ASN A 280 1.48 -6.53 35.54
N LEU A 281 2.43 -5.99 34.79
CA LEU A 281 2.39 -4.61 34.29
C LEU A 281 1.50 -4.46 33.05
N ASN A 282 1.20 -5.56 32.34
CA ASN A 282 0.29 -5.57 31.19
C ASN A 282 -1.14 -5.15 31.56
N LEU A 283 -1.53 -5.33 32.83
CA LEU A 283 -2.82 -4.90 33.37
C LEU A 283 -3.01 -3.37 33.31
N ASP A 284 -1.89 -2.61 33.27
CA ASP A 284 -1.92 -1.16 33.23
C ASP A 284 -2.39 -0.62 31.85
N TYR A 285 -2.40 -1.47 30.81
CA TYR A 285 -2.83 -1.13 29.44
C TYR A 285 -4.21 -1.69 29.06
N ILE A 286 -4.98 -2.25 30.01
CA ILE A 286 -6.33 -2.75 29.75
C ILE A 286 -7.27 -1.57 29.51
N ILE A 287 -7.90 -1.51 28.34
CA ILE A 287 -8.91 -0.50 27.97
C ILE A 287 -10.24 -0.80 28.70
N GLU A 288 -10.71 0.16 29.50
CA GLU A 288 -11.86 0.05 30.40
C GLU A 288 -13.17 0.48 29.70
N SER A 289 -13.62 -0.36 28.76
CA SER A 289 -14.85 -0.13 28.00
C SER A 289 -15.77 -1.36 27.97
N HIS A 290 -17.04 -1.16 27.63
CA HIS A 290 -18.00 -2.27 27.52
C HIS A 290 -17.55 -3.22 26.38
N PRO A 291 -17.36 -4.54 26.63
CA PRO A 291 -16.63 -5.41 25.69
C PRO A 291 -17.18 -5.50 24.27
N VAL A 292 -18.47 -5.23 24.05
CA VAL A 292 -19.06 -5.18 22.68
C VAL A 292 -18.66 -3.88 21.96
N VAL A 293 -18.71 -2.74 22.64
CA VAL A 293 -18.35 -1.43 22.07
C VAL A 293 -16.86 -1.37 21.77
N LEU A 294 -16.04 -2.02 22.62
CA LEU A 294 -14.61 -2.16 22.37
C LEU A 294 -14.30 -3.16 21.23
N ASP A 295 -15.07 -4.24 21.08
CA ASP A 295 -14.91 -5.17 19.94
C ASP A 295 -15.27 -4.49 18.60
N ASP A 296 -16.28 -3.63 18.59
CA ASP A 296 -16.61 -2.77 17.44
C ASP A 296 -15.48 -1.76 17.16
N PHE A 297 -14.97 -1.05 18.18
CA PHE A 297 -13.84 -0.11 18.02
C PHE A 297 -12.58 -0.79 17.48
N ILE A 298 -12.17 -1.94 18.05
CA ILE A 298 -10.99 -2.70 17.60
C ILE A 298 -11.17 -3.13 16.14
N SER A 299 -12.40 -3.46 15.72
CA SER A 299 -12.70 -3.80 14.32
C SER A 299 -12.54 -2.60 13.38
N MET A 300 -12.94 -1.40 13.80
CA MET A 300 -12.73 -0.15 13.03
C MET A 300 -11.25 0.26 12.99
N ALA A 301 -10.53 0.20 14.11
CA ALA A 301 -9.10 0.51 14.15
C ALA A 301 -8.27 -0.41 13.24
N ARG A 302 -8.59 -1.71 13.22
CA ARG A 302 -7.96 -2.69 12.32
C ARG A 302 -8.35 -2.50 10.85
N PHE A 303 -9.50 -1.89 10.56
CA PHE A 303 -9.85 -1.49 9.20
C PHE A 303 -9.04 -0.26 8.76
N GLU A 304 -8.96 0.77 9.60
CA GLU A 304 -8.19 1.99 9.30
C GLU A 304 -6.69 1.70 9.11
N ILE A 305 -6.07 0.91 10.00
CA ILE A 305 -4.68 0.45 9.85
C ILE A 305 -4.47 -0.29 8.51
N ARG A 306 -5.47 -1.04 8.04
CA ARG A 306 -5.43 -1.69 6.73
C ARG A 306 -5.57 -0.69 5.58
N MET A 307 -6.43 0.31 5.71
CA MET A 307 -6.60 1.35 4.69
C MET A 307 -5.33 2.19 4.55
N LEU A 308 -4.74 2.67 5.65
CA LEU A 308 -3.47 3.40 5.64
C LEU A 308 -2.31 2.59 5.02
N LYS A 309 -2.32 1.26 5.16
CA LYS A 309 -1.36 0.37 4.47
C LYS A 309 -1.63 0.25 2.97
N ILE A 310 -2.89 0.29 2.55
CA ILE A 310 -3.26 0.28 1.13
C ILE A 310 -2.95 1.65 0.51
N GLU A 311 -3.25 2.75 1.20
CA GLU A 311 -2.92 4.12 0.80
C GLU A 311 -1.40 4.30 0.66
N ARG A 312 -0.60 3.93 1.66
CA ARG A 312 0.87 3.95 1.55
C ARG A 312 1.37 3.02 0.43
N ALA A 313 0.81 1.82 0.28
CA ALA A 313 1.21 0.91 -0.81
C ALA A 313 0.79 1.40 -2.22
N ILE A 314 -0.14 2.35 -2.31
CA ILE A 314 -0.49 3.05 -3.57
C ILE A 314 0.47 4.22 -3.80
N GLU A 315 0.78 5.01 -2.77
CA GLU A 315 1.80 6.07 -2.83
C GLU A 315 3.19 5.49 -3.20
N ASP A 316 3.58 4.39 -2.55
CA ASP A 316 4.80 3.60 -2.85
C ASP A 316 4.79 3.00 -4.26
N ALA A 317 3.62 2.90 -4.93
CA ALA A 317 3.46 2.31 -6.26
C ALA A 317 3.13 3.30 -7.39
N GLU A 318 2.98 4.61 -7.11
CA GLU A 318 2.79 5.64 -8.15
C GLU A 318 4.07 5.90 -8.99
N VAL A 319 5.21 5.31 -8.59
CA VAL A 319 6.51 5.47 -9.28
C VAL A 319 7.04 4.10 -9.73
N SER A 320 6.73 3.69 -10.96
CA SER A 320 7.37 2.54 -11.59
C SER A 320 8.67 2.95 -12.30
N ILE A 321 9.81 2.55 -11.72
CA ILE A 321 11.13 2.69 -12.37
C ILE A 321 11.39 1.47 -13.26
N THR A 322 11.81 1.73 -14.50
CA THR A 322 12.13 0.75 -15.53
C THR A 322 13.43 1.14 -16.25
N THR A 323 13.90 0.28 -17.16
CA THR A 323 15.02 0.56 -18.08
C THR A 323 14.83 1.82 -18.92
N ASP A 324 13.59 2.19 -19.25
CA ASP A 324 13.25 3.35 -20.09
C ASP A 324 12.84 4.60 -19.30
N THR A 325 12.85 4.54 -17.96
CA THR A 325 12.46 5.67 -17.11
C THR A 325 13.35 6.89 -17.35
N ASN A 326 12.70 8.03 -17.60
CA ASN A 326 13.33 9.30 -17.94
C ASN A 326 12.50 10.47 -17.39
N ASP A 327 13.16 11.60 -17.15
CA ASP A 327 12.63 12.79 -16.46
C ASP A 327 12.06 12.50 -15.05
N TYR A 328 12.51 11.43 -14.40
CA TYR A 328 12.13 11.06 -13.03
C TYR A 328 12.73 12.04 -12.00
N VAL A 329 11.94 12.43 -11.00
CA VAL A 329 12.36 13.33 -9.92
C VAL A 329 12.56 12.52 -8.64
N ALA A 330 13.81 12.28 -8.26
CA ALA A 330 14.16 11.58 -7.04
C ALA A 330 13.94 12.47 -5.80
N ASP A 331 13.36 11.90 -4.73
CA ASP A 331 13.20 12.63 -3.47
C ASP A 331 14.57 13.03 -2.89
N GLY A 332 14.63 14.19 -2.23
CA GLY A 332 15.87 14.80 -1.73
C GLY A 332 16.80 15.43 -2.77
N HIS A 333 16.68 15.09 -4.07
CA HIS A 333 17.60 15.55 -5.11
C HIS A 333 16.98 16.60 -6.05
N GLU A 334 17.69 17.70 -6.32
CA GLU A 334 17.27 18.64 -7.38
C GLU A 334 17.52 18.04 -8.77
N GLY A 335 16.58 18.27 -9.69
CA GLY A 335 16.72 17.92 -11.11
C GLY A 335 15.77 16.83 -11.58
N ALA A 336 16.14 16.20 -12.68
CA ALA A 336 15.43 15.10 -13.29
C ALA A 336 16.44 14.07 -13.82
N TRP A 337 16.09 12.80 -13.77
CA TRP A 337 17.01 11.67 -13.89
C TRP A 337 16.46 10.61 -14.86
N HIS A 338 17.36 9.79 -15.41
CA HIS A 338 17.03 8.66 -16.27
C HIS A 338 17.83 7.43 -15.89
N THR A 339 17.26 6.25 -16.14
CA THR A 339 17.92 4.96 -15.91
C THR A 339 19.11 4.78 -16.87
N ILE A 340 20.23 4.28 -16.35
CA ILE A 340 21.42 3.89 -17.13
C ILE A 340 21.88 2.44 -16.91
N GLU A 341 21.51 1.80 -15.80
CA GLU A 341 21.75 0.36 -15.55
C GLU A 341 20.65 -0.20 -14.63
N GLU A 342 20.09 -1.38 -14.94
CA GLU A 342 19.30 -2.17 -13.99
C GLU A 342 20.17 -3.29 -13.40
N ARG A 343 19.98 -3.62 -12.12
CA ARG A 343 20.56 -4.83 -11.52
C ARG A 343 19.61 -5.50 -10.51
N LYS A 344 19.54 -6.83 -10.55
CA LYS A 344 18.65 -7.69 -9.75
C LYS A 344 19.44 -8.29 -8.57
N TYR A 345 19.00 -8.05 -7.32
CA TYR A 345 19.60 -8.59 -6.09
C TYR A 345 18.52 -9.24 -5.22
N ALA A 346 18.73 -10.50 -4.81
CA ALA A 346 17.73 -11.29 -4.07
C ALA A 346 16.30 -11.25 -4.69
N GLY A 347 16.23 -11.26 -6.02
CA GLY A 347 14.97 -11.17 -6.77
C GLY A 347 14.38 -9.76 -6.93
N LYS A 348 14.93 -8.72 -6.29
CA LYS A 348 14.48 -7.32 -6.40
C LYS A 348 15.31 -6.51 -7.39
N LYS A 349 14.64 -5.66 -8.18
CA LYS A 349 15.25 -4.77 -9.17
C LYS A 349 15.71 -3.45 -8.51
N PHE A 350 16.89 -3.00 -8.90
CA PHE A 350 17.50 -1.73 -8.54
C PHE A 350 17.97 -1.03 -9.81
N PHE A 351 17.88 0.30 -9.84
CA PHE A 351 18.12 1.11 -11.03
C PHE A 351 19.12 2.22 -10.71
N LEU A 352 20.23 2.26 -11.45
CA LEU A 352 21.22 3.32 -11.42
C LEU A 352 20.75 4.46 -12.33
N MET A 353 20.74 5.69 -11.80
CA MET A 353 20.18 6.85 -12.48
C MET A 353 21.26 7.92 -12.74
N GLU A 354 21.29 8.47 -13.96
CA GLU A 354 22.11 9.63 -14.33
C GLU A 354 21.25 10.91 -14.45
N HIS A 355 21.78 12.06 -14.04
CA HIS A 355 21.04 13.33 -14.04
C HIS A 355 20.95 13.95 -15.45
N ASN A 356 19.74 14.19 -15.95
CA ASN A 356 19.45 14.59 -17.34
C ASN A 356 20.20 15.84 -17.86
N GLU A 357 20.32 16.93 -17.09
CA GLU A 357 21.02 18.14 -17.57
C GLU A 357 22.56 18.05 -17.47
N PHE A 358 23.11 17.33 -16.49
CA PHE A 358 24.53 17.39 -16.13
C PHE A 358 25.31 16.10 -16.40
N GLY A 359 24.62 14.97 -16.54
CA GLY A 359 25.17 13.63 -16.58
C GLY A 359 26.18 13.36 -15.46
N SER A 360 27.18 12.56 -15.77
CA SER A 360 28.43 12.26 -15.02
C SER A 360 29.29 13.45 -14.55
N ASN A 361 28.77 14.69 -14.56
CA ASN A 361 29.29 15.79 -13.74
C ASN A 361 28.63 15.86 -12.34
N VAL A 362 27.51 15.14 -12.16
CA VAL A 362 26.82 14.89 -10.88
C VAL A 362 27.01 13.41 -10.54
N ALA A 363 26.98 13.09 -9.25
CA ALA A 363 27.07 11.71 -8.77
C ALA A 363 25.79 10.93 -9.14
N GLU A 364 25.94 9.65 -9.45
CA GLU A 364 24.83 8.74 -9.74
C GLU A 364 24.09 8.39 -8.44
N ILE A 365 22.81 8.02 -8.56
CA ILE A 365 21.98 7.53 -7.46
C ILE A 365 21.41 6.15 -7.82
N ILE A 366 21.04 5.34 -6.82
CA ILE A 366 20.31 4.09 -7.02
C ILE A 366 18.94 4.16 -6.37
N VAL A 367 17.91 3.79 -7.13
CA VAL A 367 16.53 3.65 -6.66
C VAL A 367 16.02 2.22 -6.84
N THR A 368 14.92 1.87 -6.17
CA THR A 368 14.18 0.62 -6.38
C THR A 368 13.26 0.70 -7.61
N GLU A 369 12.69 -0.45 -8.00
CA GLU A 369 11.54 -0.55 -8.91
C GLU A 369 10.36 0.38 -8.56
N ASN A 370 10.24 0.77 -7.29
CA ASN A 370 9.16 1.60 -6.76
C ASN A 370 9.61 3.05 -6.42
N GLY A 371 10.77 3.47 -6.94
CA GLY A 371 11.27 4.85 -6.80
C GLY A 371 11.79 5.23 -5.41
N GLN A 372 12.00 4.27 -4.50
CA GLN A 372 12.64 4.55 -3.22
C GLN A 372 14.16 4.74 -3.41
N LEU A 373 14.73 5.83 -2.90
CA LEU A 373 16.18 6.03 -2.86
C LEU A 373 16.87 4.98 -1.97
N VAL A 374 17.94 4.38 -2.49
CA VAL A 374 18.73 3.32 -1.83
C VAL A 374 20.20 3.74 -1.63
N ALA A 375 20.79 4.45 -2.60
CA ALA A 375 22.16 4.95 -2.51
C ALA A 375 22.34 6.27 -3.26
N GLU A 376 23.28 7.10 -2.78
CA GLU A 376 23.66 8.40 -3.35
C GLU A 376 25.19 8.56 -3.39
N ASP A 377 25.67 9.67 -3.95
CA ASP A 377 27.10 10.04 -4.04
C ASP A 377 27.99 9.02 -4.80
N LEU A 378 27.40 8.24 -5.73
CA LEU A 378 28.09 7.22 -6.53
C LEU A 378 28.84 7.83 -7.73
N TRP A 379 29.99 7.23 -8.08
CA TRP A 379 30.86 7.68 -9.19
C TRP A 379 31.39 6.53 -10.05
N ASN A 380 30.92 5.30 -9.82
CA ASN A 380 31.36 4.09 -10.52
C ASN A 380 30.20 3.08 -10.69
N GLY A 381 28.96 3.57 -10.75
CA GLY A 381 27.75 2.76 -10.76
C GLY A 381 27.58 1.86 -9.53
N PHE A 382 27.09 0.64 -9.77
CA PHE A 382 26.96 -0.41 -8.75
C PHE A 382 28.33 -0.99 -8.32
N ASP A 383 29.15 -0.17 -7.66
CA ASP A 383 30.41 -0.58 -7.04
C ASP A 383 30.22 -1.18 -5.63
N LYS A 384 31.30 -1.33 -4.87
CA LYS A 384 31.26 -1.92 -3.52
C LYS A 384 30.48 -1.07 -2.50
N GLY A 385 30.46 0.26 -2.64
CA GLY A 385 29.69 1.15 -1.78
C GLY A 385 28.18 1.06 -2.08
N ALA A 386 27.83 1.05 -3.36
CA ALA A 386 26.46 0.77 -3.81
C ALA A 386 25.95 -0.59 -3.29
N LEU A 387 26.78 -1.63 -3.38
CA LEU A 387 26.42 -2.97 -2.88
C LEU A 387 26.30 -3.03 -1.35
N GLU A 388 27.09 -2.25 -0.60
CA GLU A 388 26.92 -2.11 0.85
C GLU A 388 25.57 -1.48 1.19
N ALA A 389 25.17 -0.40 0.51
CA ALA A 389 23.88 0.26 0.72
C ALA A 389 22.67 -0.61 0.31
N ILE A 390 22.74 -1.29 -0.84
CA ILE A 390 21.73 -2.27 -1.26
C ILE A 390 21.62 -3.42 -0.26
N SER A 391 22.75 -3.88 0.29
CA SER A 391 22.75 -4.95 1.29
C SER A 391 22.12 -4.52 2.62
N GLU A 392 22.36 -3.28 3.08
CA GLU A 392 21.70 -2.72 4.27
C GLU A 392 20.19 -2.58 4.06
N TYR A 393 19.76 -2.04 2.91
CA TYR A 393 18.35 -1.93 2.53
C TYR A 393 17.63 -3.30 2.49
N LEU A 394 18.23 -4.31 1.82
CA LEU A 394 17.64 -5.65 1.73
C LEU A 394 17.57 -6.35 3.10
N GLN A 395 18.55 -6.12 3.98
CA GLN A 395 18.54 -6.67 5.34
C GLN A 395 17.45 -6.06 6.23
N ASP A 396 17.13 -4.77 6.09
CA ASP A 396 15.99 -4.14 6.78
C ASP A 396 14.64 -4.75 6.34
N LYS A 397 14.50 -5.05 5.04
CA LYS A 397 13.36 -5.83 4.51
C LYS A 397 13.37 -7.31 4.89
N GLY A 398 14.36 -7.77 5.67
CA GLY A 398 14.45 -9.11 6.25
C GLY A 398 15.11 -10.18 5.38
N ILE A 399 15.76 -9.79 4.28
CA ILE A 399 16.45 -10.70 3.34
C ILE A 399 17.86 -11.01 3.86
N SER A 400 18.34 -12.24 3.64
CA SER A 400 19.59 -12.71 4.25
C SER A 400 20.86 -12.33 3.45
N GLU A 401 21.99 -12.14 4.13
CA GLU A 401 23.29 -11.86 3.48
C GLU A 401 23.70 -12.99 2.52
N GLU A 402 23.39 -14.26 2.84
CA GLU A 402 23.64 -15.42 1.97
C GLU A 402 22.81 -15.40 0.67
N GLU A 403 21.71 -14.65 0.63
CA GLU A 403 20.76 -14.54 -0.48
C GLU A 403 21.02 -13.27 -1.33
N ILE A 404 21.54 -12.20 -0.70
CA ILE A 404 21.99 -10.97 -1.38
C ILE A 404 23.29 -11.21 -2.18
N TYR A 405 24.22 -12.00 -1.62
CA TYR A 405 25.51 -12.33 -2.23
C TYR A 405 25.55 -13.69 -2.93
N LYS A 406 24.40 -14.33 -3.16
CA LYS A 406 24.32 -15.57 -3.94
C LYS A 406 24.72 -15.25 -5.39
N GLU A 407 25.75 -15.93 -5.91
CA GLU A 407 26.00 -15.90 -7.37
C GLU A 407 24.76 -16.39 -8.12
N PRO A 408 24.38 -15.76 -9.23
CA PRO A 408 23.33 -16.29 -10.09
C PRO A 408 23.77 -17.67 -10.62
N ASP A 409 22.81 -18.60 -10.76
CA ASP A 409 23.11 -19.92 -11.32
C ASP A 409 23.06 -19.91 -12.86
N GLU A 410 22.52 -18.86 -13.48
CA GLU A 410 22.52 -18.62 -14.92
C GLU A 410 22.91 -17.16 -15.29
N LEU A 411 23.39 -16.96 -16.53
CA LEU A 411 23.69 -15.64 -17.10
C LEU A 411 23.42 -15.65 -18.62
N ALA A 412 22.94 -14.53 -19.16
CA ALA A 412 22.87 -14.27 -20.59
C ALA A 412 23.62 -12.98 -20.99
N TYR A 413 24.12 -12.96 -22.21
CA TYR A 413 24.85 -11.84 -22.82
C TYR A 413 24.53 -11.72 -24.30
N LYS A 414 24.39 -10.48 -24.77
CA LYS A 414 24.33 -10.12 -26.19
C LYS A 414 25.74 -9.78 -26.67
N ILE A 415 26.16 -10.42 -27.77
CA ILE A 415 27.54 -10.46 -28.25
C ILE A 415 27.63 -10.28 -29.77
N HIS A 416 28.18 -9.14 -30.21
CA HIS A 416 28.36 -8.81 -31.63
C HIS A 416 27.06 -8.91 -32.47
N ASP A 417 26.92 -9.96 -33.29
CA ASP A 417 25.77 -10.25 -34.17
C ASP A 417 24.93 -11.44 -33.64
N GLY A 418 24.90 -11.67 -32.33
CA GLY A 418 24.19 -12.79 -31.68
C GLY A 418 24.17 -12.72 -30.15
N TYR A 419 23.99 -13.88 -29.51
CA TYR A 419 23.80 -14.03 -28.06
C TYR A 419 24.61 -15.20 -27.49
N PHE A 420 24.77 -15.22 -26.18
CA PHE A 420 25.44 -16.27 -25.40
C PHE A 420 24.67 -16.49 -24.09
N SER A 421 24.40 -17.74 -23.74
CA SER A 421 23.80 -18.14 -22.46
C SER A 421 24.67 -19.16 -21.74
N ILE A 422 24.57 -19.20 -20.40
CA ILE A 422 25.23 -20.19 -19.55
C ILE A 422 24.36 -20.48 -18.31
N HIS A 423 24.28 -21.74 -17.89
CA HIS A 423 23.67 -22.13 -16.62
C HIS A 423 24.48 -23.22 -15.88
N ARG A 424 24.39 -23.23 -14.55
CA ARG A 424 25.10 -24.14 -13.65
C ARG A 424 24.43 -25.51 -13.59
N THR A 425 25.23 -26.58 -13.61
CA THR A 425 24.76 -27.97 -13.56
C THR A 425 25.49 -28.79 -12.48
N ASP A 426 24.99 -30.00 -12.19
CA ASP A 426 25.61 -30.98 -11.27
C ASP A 426 27.10 -31.29 -11.58
N GLY A 427 27.57 -31.00 -12.80
CA GLY A 427 28.92 -31.32 -13.28
C GLY A 427 29.82 -30.12 -13.63
N GLY A 428 29.28 -28.89 -13.66
CA GLY A 428 29.97 -27.73 -14.22
C GLY A 428 28.98 -26.66 -14.65
N TYR A 429 29.15 -26.14 -15.87
CA TYR A 429 28.23 -25.21 -16.52
C TYR A 429 27.93 -25.68 -17.94
N ASP A 430 26.68 -25.59 -18.38
CA ASP A 430 26.27 -25.78 -19.77
C ASP A 430 26.12 -24.40 -20.44
N TYR A 431 26.55 -24.23 -21.68
CA TYR A 431 26.56 -22.94 -22.38
C TYR A 431 26.23 -23.09 -23.87
N THR A 432 25.61 -22.05 -24.44
CA THR A 432 25.23 -21.99 -25.85
C THR A 432 25.52 -20.61 -26.46
N PHE A 433 26.02 -20.60 -27.69
CA PHE A 433 26.12 -19.42 -28.54
C PHE A 433 25.02 -19.43 -29.58
N TYR A 434 24.30 -18.31 -29.75
CA TYR A 434 23.20 -18.15 -30.70
C TYR A 434 23.50 -17.05 -31.73
N THR A 435 22.93 -17.17 -32.93
CA THR A 435 22.84 -16.06 -33.88
C THR A 435 21.81 -15.02 -33.42
N LYS A 436 21.82 -13.83 -34.04
CA LYS A 436 20.73 -12.83 -33.94
C LYS A 436 19.32 -13.33 -34.31
N ASP A 437 19.21 -14.51 -34.94
CA ASP A 437 17.94 -15.15 -35.34
C ASP A 437 17.64 -16.38 -34.45
N TYR A 438 18.25 -16.39 -33.25
CA TYR A 438 18.15 -17.42 -32.21
C TYR A 438 18.43 -18.83 -32.75
N GLU A 439 19.50 -18.98 -33.53
CA GLU A 439 19.97 -20.29 -34.02
C GLU A 439 21.25 -20.71 -33.29
N ASP A 440 21.30 -21.94 -32.78
CA ASP A 440 22.51 -22.56 -32.23
C ASP A 440 23.71 -22.45 -33.18
N ILE A 441 24.79 -21.85 -32.70
CA ILE A 441 26.10 -21.77 -33.39
C ILE A 441 27.02 -22.90 -32.89
N ASP A 442 27.20 -22.96 -31.57
CA ASP A 442 28.05 -23.92 -30.85
C ASP A 442 27.64 -23.94 -29.37
N GLY A 443 27.97 -25.01 -28.64
CA GLY A 443 27.59 -25.14 -27.22
C GLY A 443 28.18 -26.39 -26.56
N GLY A 444 28.19 -26.41 -25.23
CA GLY A 444 28.71 -27.55 -24.47
C GLY A 444 28.94 -27.31 -22.99
N ILE A 445 29.68 -28.23 -22.36
CA ILE A 445 29.85 -28.28 -20.91
C ILE A 445 31.27 -27.86 -20.51
N TYR A 446 31.38 -26.89 -19.60
CA TYR A 446 32.60 -26.50 -18.91
C TYR A 446 32.71 -27.27 -17.58
N ASP A 447 33.44 -28.40 -17.59
CA ASP A 447 33.58 -29.41 -16.51
C ASP A 447 34.33 -28.89 -15.23
N ASN A 448 33.85 -27.81 -14.59
CA ASN A 448 34.52 -27.21 -13.42
C ASN A 448 33.54 -26.39 -12.54
N PRO A 449 32.73 -27.04 -11.69
CA PRO A 449 31.68 -26.39 -10.89
C PRO A 449 32.22 -25.60 -9.67
N ASP A 450 33.50 -25.79 -9.29
CA ASP A 450 34.13 -25.08 -8.17
C ASP A 450 34.54 -23.63 -8.52
N SER A 451 34.37 -23.19 -9.78
CA SER A 451 34.79 -21.87 -10.26
C SER A 451 33.62 -20.88 -10.35
N PRO A 452 33.80 -19.58 -10.03
CA PRO A 452 32.77 -18.54 -10.17
C PRO A 452 32.18 -18.47 -11.57
N ILE A 453 30.86 -18.36 -11.69
CA ILE A 453 30.19 -18.39 -13.02
C ILE A 453 30.72 -17.29 -13.95
N LYS A 454 30.96 -16.08 -13.43
CA LYS A 454 31.52 -14.96 -14.22
C LYS A 454 32.93 -15.23 -14.75
N GLN A 455 33.77 -15.97 -14.01
CA GLN A 455 35.09 -16.37 -14.50
C GLN A 455 34.98 -17.41 -15.63
N VAL A 456 33.97 -18.30 -15.54
CA VAL A 456 33.70 -19.29 -16.60
C VAL A 456 33.21 -18.60 -17.88
N VAL A 457 32.38 -17.55 -17.77
CA VAL A 457 32.02 -16.69 -18.91
C VAL A 457 33.25 -16.02 -19.52
N GLU A 458 34.13 -15.42 -18.70
CA GLU A 458 35.35 -14.76 -19.14
C GLU A 458 36.27 -15.74 -19.91
N ASP A 459 36.52 -16.95 -19.36
CA ASP A 459 37.27 -18.02 -20.02
C ASP A 459 36.65 -18.44 -21.38
N ILE A 460 35.33 -18.63 -21.44
CA ILE A 460 34.63 -19.11 -22.65
C ILE A 460 34.61 -18.04 -23.74
N LEU A 461 34.36 -16.77 -23.40
CA LEU A 461 34.38 -15.67 -24.35
C LEU A 461 35.80 -15.39 -24.86
N GLU A 462 36.84 -15.45 -24.00
CA GLU A 462 38.24 -15.32 -24.46
C GLU A 462 38.63 -16.42 -25.46
N ASP A 463 38.24 -17.68 -25.24
CA ASP A 463 38.51 -18.79 -26.17
C ASP A 463 37.73 -18.65 -27.49
N ALA A 464 36.53 -18.03 -27.47
CA ALA A 464 35.78 -17.62 -28.65
C ALA A 464 36.39 -16.38 -29.37
N GLY A 465 37.27 -15.64 -28.70
CA GLY A 465 37.91 -14.42 -29.19
C GLY A 465 37.08 -13.14 -29.00
N ILE A 466 36.10 -13.17 -28.09
CA ILE A 466 35.20 -12.07 -27.71
C ILE A 466 35.68 -11.52 -26.37
N SER A 467 35.68 -10.19 -26.18
CA SER A 467 35.95 -9.61 -24.86
C SER A 467 34.66 -9.51 -24.04
N LEU A 468 34.71 -9.84 -22.76
CA LEU A 468 33.59 -9.60 -21.84
C LEU A 468 33.30 -8.09 -21.66
N ASP A 469 34.28 -7.22 -21.93
CA ASP A 469 34.08 -5.75 -21.98
C ASP A 469 33.31 -5.29 -23.24
N ASP A 470 33.23 -6.12 -24.28
CA ASP A 470 32.46 -5.88 -25.53
C ASP A 470 31.08 -6.58 -25.52
N ALA A 471 30.68 -7.19 -24.39
CA ALA A 471 29.43 -7.95 -24.24
C ALA A 471 28.40 -7.19 -23.39
N GLU A 472 27.19 -7.03 -23.90
CA GLU A 472 26.07 -6.42 -23.18
C GLU A 472 25.37 -7.51 -22.34
N TRP A 473 25.11 -7.27 -21.05
CA TRP A 473 24.33 -8.21 -20.22
C TRP A 473 22.85 -8.22 -20.64
N MET A 474 22.20 -9.37 -20.48
CA MET A 474 20.80 -9.62 -20.82
C MET A 474 20.18 -10.55 -19.76
N ASP A 475 18.87 -10.45 -19.51
CA ASP A 475 18.20 -11.40 -18.60
C ASP A 475 18.15 -12.79 -19.28
N TYR A 476 18.39 -13.86 -18.50
CA TYR A 476 18.39 -15.21 -19.03
C TYR A 476 16.98 -15.68 -19.38
N GLU A 477 15.97 -15.34 -18.56
CA GLU A 477 14.58 -15.76 -18.77
C GLU A 477 14.00 -15.11 -20.05
N GLU A 478 14.45 -13.90 -20.39
CA GLU A 478 14.13 -13.19 -21.64
C GLU A 478 14.71 -13.90 -22.86
N LEU A 479 16.01 -14.24 -22.83
CA LEU A 479 16.69 -14.92 -23.94
C LEU A 479 16.17 -16.35 -24.15
N ASP A 480 15.92 -17.10 -23.07
CA ASP A 480 15.41 -18.49 -23.13
C ASP A 480 14.00 -18.51 -23.78
N ALA A 481 13.14 -17.55 -23.44
CA ALA A 481 11.79 -17.41 -24.03
C ALA A 481 11.82 -17.01 -25.52
N GLU A 482 12.69 -16.07 -25.93
CA GLU A 482 12.87 -15.71 -27.34
C GLU A 482 13.43 -16.89 -28.16
N VAL A 483 14.31 -17.71 -27.58
CA VAL A 483 14.82 -18.95 -28.21
C VAL A 483 13.71 -19.99 -28.37
N GLU A 484 12.92 -20.30 -27.32
CA GLU A 484 11.78 -21.23 -27.43
C GLU A 484 10.76 -20.78 -28.49
N HIS A 485 10.47 -19.47 -28.56
CA HIS A 485 9.55 -18.91 -29.56
C HIS A 485 10.09 -19.02 -30.99
N ALA A 486 11.38 -18.75 -31.19
CA ALA A 486 12.03 -18.89 -32.49
C ALA A 486 12.09 -20.36 -32.96
N GLU A 487 12.28 -21.32 -32.05
CA GLU A 487 12.16 -22.75 -32.37
C GLU A 487 10.73 -23.13 -32.76
N GLU A 488 9.73 -22.72 -31.98
CA GLU A 488 8.31 -23.05 -32.26
C GLU A 488 7.84 -22.46 -33.59
N ILE A 489 8.28 -21.26 -33.99
CA ILE A 489 7.98 -20.71 -35.32
C ILE A 489 8.55 -21.60 -36.45
N LYS A 490 9.80 -22.07 -36.31
CA LYS A 490 10.45 -22.95 -37.29
C LYS A 490 9.73 -24.31 -37.35
N GLN A 491 9.36 -24.88 -36.20
CA GLN A 491 8.62 -26.14 -36.11
C GLN A 491 7.17 -26.01 -36.62
N LEU A 492 6.52 -24.86 -36.41
CA LEU A 492 5.19 -24.56 -36.94
C LEU A 492 5.21 -24.45 -38.47
N ALA A 493 6.22 -23.80 -39.06
CA ALA A 493 6.42 -23.75 -40.52
C ALA A 493 6.57 -25.16 -41.11
N VAL A 494 7.37 -26.03 -40.47
CA VAL A 494 7.55 -27.44 -40.85
C VAL A 494 6.24 -28.24 -40.78
N ASP A 495 5.43 -28.06 -39.74
CA ASP A 495 4.16 -28.75 -39.59
C ASP A 495 3.05 -28.22 -40.52
N LEU A 496 3.03 -26.91 -40.81
CA LEU A 496 2.12 -26.31 -41.80
C LEU A 496 2.38 -26.86 -43.22
N ASP A 497 3.65 -26.87 -43.64
CA ASP A 497 4.06 -27.47 -44.91
C ASP A 497 3.68 -28.96 -45.00
N LYS A 498 4.03 -29.72 -43.95
CA LYS A 498 3.73 -31.15 -43.87
C LYS A 498 2.22 -31.41 -43.93
N PHE A 499 1.41 -30.62 -43.24
CA PHE A 499 -0.04 -30.75 -43.29
C PHE A 499 -0.60 -30.41 -44.67
N SER A 500 -0.05 -29.41 -45.37
CA SER A 500 -0.40 -29.10 -46.76
C SER A 500 -0.12 -30.28 -47.70
N TYR A 501 1.06 -30.91 -47.57
CA TYR A 501 1.43 -32.11 -48.32
C TYR A 501 0.52 -33.32 -48.00
N GLU A 502 0.15 -33.52 -46.73
CA GLU A 502 -0.69 -34.63 -46.29
C GLU A 502 -2.18 -34.45 -46.70
N TYR A 503 -2.66 -33.20 -46.80
CA TYR A 503 -4.04 -32.87 -47.15
C TYR A 503 -4.36 -33.04 -48.65
N ASP A 504 -3.59 -32.42 -49.57
CA ASP A 504 -3.63 -32.77 -50.99
C ASP A 504 -2.21 -32.91 -51.57
N THR A 505 -1.71 -34.14 -51.51
CA THR A 505 -0.42 -34.57 -52.05
C THR A 505 -0.26 -34.38 -53.57
N TYR A 506 -1.34 -34.14 -54.33
CA TYR A 506 -1.27 -33.85 -55.76
C TYR A 506 -1.23 -32.34 -56.03
N GLU A 507 -2.11 -31.56 -55.42
CA GLU A 507 -2.09 -30.08 -55.56
C GLU A 507 -0.80 -29.48 -55.02
N TYR A 508 -0.29 -29.98 -53.88
CA TYR A 508 1.03 -29.61 -53.37
C TYR A 508 2.15 -29.88 -54.40
N LYS A 509 2.11 -31.01 -55.13
CA LYS A 509 3.17 -31.38 -56.10
C LYS A 509 3.08 -30.67 -57.45
N ASP A 510 1.93 -30.10 -57.77
CA ASP A 510 1.75 -29.24 -58.95
C ASP A 510 2.00 -27.75 -58.62
N SER A 511 2.23 -27.39 -57.35
CA SER A 511 2.44 -26.01 -56.87
C SER A 511 3.78 -25.73 -56.16
N ILE A 512 4.36 -26.71 -55.47
CA ILE A 512 5.63 -26.60 -54.74
C ILE A 512 6.73 -27.40 -55.47
N GLU A 513 7.76 -26.71 -55.98
CA GLU A 513 8.91 -27.35 -56.66
C GLU A 513 10.02 -27.76 -55.68
N ASP A 514 10.30 -26.95 -54.66
CA ASP A 514 11.22 -27.25 -53.56
C ASP A 514 10.53 -27.08 -52.21
N ARG A 515 10.82 -28.01 -51.28
CA ARG A 515 10.22 -28.06 -49.94
C ARG A 515 11.01 -27.24 -48.92
N GLU A 516 12.32 -27.09 -49.13
CA GLU A 516 13.21 -26.35 -48.22
C GLU A 516 12.88 -24.84 -48.35
N GLU A 517 12.88 -24.31 -49.59
CA GLU A 517 12.47 -22.92 -49.90
C GLU A 517 11.02 -22.59 -49.49
N GLN A 518 10.11 -23.57 -49.52
CA GLN A 518 8.72 -23.39 -49.06
C GLN A 518 8.59 -23.32 -47.54
N ILE A 519 9.43 -24.04 -46.78
CA ILE A 519 9.48 -23.95 -45.32
C ILE A 519 10.14 -22.62 -44.90
N ASP A 520 11.27 -22.24 -45.51
CA ASP A 520 11.91 -20.93 -45.28
C ASP A 520 10.92 -19.78 -45.50
N LYS A 521 10.14 -19.85 -46.59
CA LYS A 521 9.10 -18.86 -46.90
C LYS A 521 7.97 -18.86 -45.86
N LEU A 522 7.53 -20.02 -45.38
CA LEU A 522 6.51 -20.09 -44.32
C LEU A 522 7.04 -19.45 -43.02
N THR A 523 8.31 -19.69 -42.67
CA THR A 523 8.98 -19.02 -41.55
C THR A 523 8.99 -17.49 -41.74
N GLU A 524 9.39 -16.98 -42.91
CA GLU A 524 9.33 -15.52 -43.19
C GLU A 524 7.89 -14.98 -43.13
N ASP A 525 6.92 -15.69 -43.72
CA ASP A 525 5.52 -15.26 -43.73
C ASP A 525 4.88 -15.30 -42.31
N ILE A 526 5.36 -16.15 -41.38
CA ILE A 526 4.99 -16.10 -39.95
C ILE A 526 5.65 -14.89 -39.27
N LEU A 527 6.99 -14.79 -39.31
CA LEU A 527 7.76 -13.71 -38.68
C LEU A 527 7.29 -12.30 -39.11
N THR A 528 6.85 -12.16 -40.36
CA THR A 528 6.37 -10.89 -40.93
C THR A 528 4.84 -10.76 -40.96
N ARG A 529 4.13 -11.65 -40.26
CA ARG A 529 2.65 -11.71 -40.13
C ARG A 529 1.87 -11.66 -41.47
N LYS A 530 2.41 -12.28 -42.52
CA LYS A 530 1.75 -12.49 -43.82
C LYS A 530 0.88 -13.77 -43.85
N THR A 531 0.39 -14.18 -42.69
CA THR A 531 -0.26 -15.47 -42.40
C THR A 531 -1.73 -15.55 -42.82
N ASP A 532 -2.30 -14.43 -43.25
CA ASP A 532 -3.72 -14.19 -43.53
C ASP A 532 -4.36 -15.26 -44.45
N ASP A 533 -3.65 -15.70 -45.49
CA ASP A 533 -4.12 -16.75 -46.42
C ASP A 533 -3.92 -18.18 -45.87
N ILE A 534 -2.92 -18.40 -45.01
CA ILE A 534 -2.73 -19.66 -44.26
C ILE A 534 -3.90 -19.84 -43.28
N LYS A 535 -4.26 -18.79 -42.54
CA LYS A 535 -5.40 -18.77 -41.61
C LYS A 535 -6.73 -19.09 -42.31
N LYS A 536 -6.99 -18.48 -43.48
CA LYS A 536 -8.18 -18.77 -44.30
C LYS A 536 -8.24 -20.25 -44.73
N TRP A 537 -7.12 -20.80 -45.19
CA TRP A 537 -7.02 -22.20 -45.59
C TRP A 537 -7.25 -23.16 -44.41
N LEU A 538 -6.62 -22.92 -43.26
CA LEU A 538 -6.82 -23.73 -42.05
C LEU A 538 -8.28 -23.72 -41.58
N ILE A 539 -8.95 -22.56 -41.63
CA ILE A 539 -10.39 -22.45 -41.35
C ILE A 539 -11.18 -23.30 -42.36
N GLU A 540 -10.96 -23.13 -43.66
CA GLU A 540 -11.67 -23.86 -44.72
C GLU A 540 -11.53 -25.39 -44.56
N VAL A 541 -10.32 -25.89 -44.29
CA VAL A 541 -10.07 -27.32 -44.02
C VAL A 541 -10.81 -27.78 -42.75
N SER A 542 -10.84 -26.97 -41.71
CA SER A 542 -11.49 -27.29 -40.43
C SER A 542 -13.03 -27.25 -40.45
N GLU A 543 -13.62 -26.64 -41.48
CA GLU A 543 -15.07 -26.63 -41.73
C GLU A 543 -15.51 -27.67 -42.76
N ASN A 544 -14.67 -27.99 -43.76
CA ASN A 544 -15.09 -28.74 -44.95
C ASN A 544 -14.48 -30.14 -45.11
N SER A 545 -13.43 -30.52 -44.35
CA SER A 545 -12.89 -31.89 -44.44
C SER A 545 -13.83 -32.94 -43.83
N GLU A 546 -14.07 -34.05 -44.54
CA GLU A 546 -14.78 -35.22 -44.01
C GLU A 546 -13.90 -36.10 -43.09
N ILE A 547 -12.64 -35.69 -42.82
CA ILE A 547 -11.66 -36.46 -42.05
C ILE A 547 -11.42 -35.79 -40.68
N ASP A 548 -11.87 -36.43 -39.61
CA ASP A 548 -11.74 -35.96 -38.21
C ASP A 548 -10.29 -35.61 -37.79
N ASN A 549 -9.30 -36.24 -38.42
CA ASN A 549 -7.88 -35.97 -38.17
C ASN A 549 -7.49 -34.58 -38.68
N ASP A 550 -7.82 -34.28 -39.93
CA ASP A 550 -7.44 -33.04 -40.62
C ASP A 550 -8.12 -31.83 -39.97
N VAL A 551 -9.40 -31.99 -39.58
CA VAL A 551 -10.16 -30.97 -38.82
C VAL A 551 -9.48 -30.65 -37.48
N ARG A 552 -8.86 -31.65 -36.83
CA ARG A 552 -8.11 -31.44 -35.56
C ARG A 552 -6.75 -30.81 -35.81
N THR A 553 -6.00 -31.29 -36.80
CA THR A 553 -4.68 -30.74 -37.17
C THR A 553 -4.80 -29.28 -37.62
N ALA A 554 -5.76 -28.96 -38.49
CA ALA A 554 -6.00 -27.61 -38.97
C ALA A 554 -6.30 -26.62 -37.82
N ARG A 555 -7.12 -27.01 -36.85
CA ARG A 555 -7.40 -26.19 -35.66
C ARG A 555 -6.19 -26.06 -34.74
N SER A 556 -5.42 -27.12 -34.55
CA SER A 556 -4.21 -27.09 -33.72
C SER A 556 -3.15 -26.16 -34.32
N LEU A 557 -2.98 -26.19 -35.65
CA LEU A 557 -2.06 -25.29 -36.36
C LEU A 557 -2.58 -23.85 -36.41
N PHE A 558 -3.90 -23.65 -36.50
CA PHE A 558 -4.50 -22.33 -36.41
C PHE A 558 -4.26 -21.69 -35.04
N SER A 559 -4.45 -22.44 -33.95
CA SER A 559 -4.14 -21.94 -32.59
C SER A 559 -2.66 -21.61 -32.41
N ARG A 560 -1.74 -22.52 -32.78
CA ARG A 560 -0.28 -22.25 -32.74
C ARG A 560 0.12 -21.02 -33.57
N LEU A 561 -0.54 -20.80 -34.71
CA LEU A 561 -0.30 -19.64 -35.58
C LEU A 561 -0.85 -18.33 -35.01
N GLU A 562 -1.97 -18.36 -34.28
CA GLU A 562 -2.40 -17.20 -33.48
C GLU A 562 -1.52 -16.95 -32.26
N GLU A 563 -0.99 -18.00 -31.64
CA GLU A 563 -0.13 -17.94 -30.46
C GLU A 563 1.27 -17.39 -30.79
N ALA A 564 1.91 -17.90 -31.84
CA ALA A 564 3.17 -17.36 -32.37
C ALA A 564 3.04 -15.89 -32.81
N GLU A 565 1.87 -15.48 -33.33
CA GLU A 565 1.59 -14.07 -33.64
C GLU A 565 1.31 -13.21 -32.40
N ARG A 566 0.78 -13.78 -31.30
CA ARG A 566 0.54 -13.08 -30.03
C ARG A 566 1.82 -12.80 -29.24
N VAL A 567 2.82 -13.68 -29.30
CA VAL A 567 4.12 -13.42 -28.64
C VAL A 567 4.85 -12.24 -29.31
N PHE A 568 4.69 -12.06 -30.62
CA PHE A 568 5.07 -10.80 -31.30
C PHE A 568 4.21 -9.57 -30.91
N ILE A 569 3.20 -9.74 -30.07
CA ILE A 569 2.28 -8.72 -29.54
C ILE A 569 2.45 -8.68 -28.01
N SER A 570 3.70 -8.54 -27.56
CA SER A 570 4.01 -8.01 -26.21
C SER A 570 3.48 -6.56 -26.05
N ASP A 571 3.33 -5.81 -27.15
CA ASP A 571 2.53 -4.59 -27.26
C ASP A 571 1.08 -4.86 -27.75
N GLU A 572 0.07 -4.61 -26.91
CA GLU A 572 -1.40 -4.69 -27.16
C GLU A 572 -2.05 -6.08 -27.42
N THR A 573 -2.35 -6.89 -26.38
CA THR A 573 -3.74 -7.15 -25.87
C THR A 573 -3.88 -8.37 -24.94
N ASN A 574 -3.56 -8.23 -23.65
CA ASN A 574 -3.84 -9.24 -22.62
C ASN A 574 -5.23 -9.05 -21.96
N VAL A 575 -6.26 -8.73 -22.75
CA VAL A 575 -7.58 -8.28 -22.26
C VAL A 575 -8.71 -9.13 -22.84
N SER A 576 -9.45 -9.84 -21.99
CA SER A 576 -10.70 -10.53 -22.31
C SER A 576 -11.92 -9.81 -21.69
N PHE A 577 -13.15 -10.16 -22.05
CA PHE A 577 -14.38 -9.53 -21.51
C PHE A 577 -15.34 -10.54 -20.87
N TYR A 578 -16.09 -10.07 -19.88
CA TYR A 578 -17.12 -10.86 -19.19
C TYR A 578 -18.43 -10.09 -19.00
N ALA A 579 -19.53 -10.81 -18.77
CA ALA A 579 -20.84 -10.26 -18.46
C ALA A 579 -21.51 -11.03 -17.31
N ALA A 580 -21.99 -10.31 -16.30
CA ALA A 580 -22.45 -10.90 -15.04
C ALA A 580 -23.85 -10.40 -14.61
N GLU A 581 -24.61 -11.27 -13.94
CA GLU A 581 -25.87 -10.93 -13.25
C GLU A 581 -25.62 -10.10 -11.97
N CYS A 582 -24.43 -10.20 -11.37
CA CYS A 582 -23.99 -9.40 -10.23
C CYS A 582 -22.52 -9.00 -10.38
N MET A 583 -22.21 -7.71 -10.55
CA MET A 583 -20.83 -7.22 -10.62
C MET A 583 -20.15 -7.09 -9.24
N GLU A 584 -20.91 -7.06 -8.15
CA GLU A 584 -20.40 -7.03 -6.77
C GLU A 584 -19.87 -8.41 -6.32
N PHE A 585 -20.49 -9.48 -6.84
CA PHE A 585 -20.11 -10.88 -6.61
C PHE A 585 -20.34 -11.70 -7.89
N PRO A 586 -19.42 -11.67 -8.88
CA PRO A 586 -19.60 -12.33 -10.18
C PRO A 586 -19.98 -13.80 -10.11
N ASP A 587 -19.37 -14.55 -9.19
CA ASP A 587 -19.63 -15.98 -8.97
C ASP A 587 -21.03 -16.30 -8.41
N PHE A 588 -21.74 -15.30 -7.89
CA PHE A 588 -23.05 -15.44 -7.26
C PHE A 588 -24.21 -15.04 -8.20
N GLY A 589 -24.14 -15.47 -9.47
CA GLY A 589 -25.19 -15.24 -10.46
C GLY A 589 -24.99 -16.01 -11.76
N GLU A 590 -25.67 -15.59 -12.82
CA GLU A 590 -25.34 -15.98 -14.19
C GLU A 590 -24.12 -15.17 -14.69
N LEU A 591 -23.00 -15.83 -14.94
CA LEU A 591 -21.73 -15.27 -15.39
C LEU A 591 -21.32 -15.89 -16.74
N HIS A 592 -20.70 -15.09 -17.62
CA HIS A 592 -20.15 -15.53 -18.91
C HIS A 592 -18.81 -14.81 -19.16
N GLU A 593 -17.74 -15.57 -19.36
CA GLU A 593 -16.33 -15.09 -19.39
C GLU A 593 -15.63 -15.42 -20.73
N ASN A 594 -14.39 -14.93 -20.90
CA ASN A 594 -13.51 -15.10 -22.07
C ASN A 594 -14.23 -14.75 -23.40
N LEU A 595 -14.95 -13.63 -23.39
CA LEU A 595 -15.73 -13.11 -24.51
C LEU A 595 -14.98 -11.99 -25.24
N THR A 596 -15.33 -11.77 -26.50
CA THR A 596 -15.14 -10.43 -27.08
C THR A 596 -16.12 -9.43 -26.46
N LEU A 597 -15.80 -8.13 -26.45
CA LEU A 597 -16.72 -7.08 -25.97
C LEU A 597 -18.10 -7.16 -26.65
N ASP A 598 -18.09 -7.42 -27.96
CA ASP A 598 -19.28 -7.54 -28.79
C ASP A 598 -20.14 -8.75 -28.38
N GLU A 599 -19.56 -9.78 -27.77
CA GLU A 599 -20.27 -10.92 -27.18
C GLU A 599 -20.70 -10.67 -25.73
N ALA A 600 -19.89 -9.99 -24.93
CA ALA A 600 -20.26 -9.54 -23.59
C ALA A 600 -21.55 -8.68 -23.61
N ILE A 601 -21.67 -7.77 -24.59
CA ILE A 601 -22.91 -7.00 -24.83
C ILE A 601 -24.10 -7.92 -25.15
N LYS A 602 -23.93 -8.92 -26.03
CA LYS A 602 -24.98 -9.90 -26.38
C LYS A 602 -25.41 -10.74 -25.16
N LYS A 603 -24.47 -11.12 -24.29
CA LYS A 603 -24.76 -11.84 -23.03
C LYS A 603 -25.50 -10.94 -22.04
N TYR A 604 -25.03 -9.71 -21.83
CA TYR A 604 -25.67 -8.70 -20.97
C TYR A 604 -27.13 -8.41 -21.38
N GLU A 605 -27.44 -8.36 -22.68
CA GLU A 605 -28.82 -8.24 -23.17
C GLU A 605 -29.69 -9.49 -22.89
N SER A 606 -29.09 -10.67 -22.78
CA SER A 606 -29.81 -11.93 -22.51
C SER A 606 -30.16 -12.14 -21.03
N ILE A 607 -29.44 -11.51 -20.09
CA ILE A 607 -29.71 -11.59 -18.65
C ILE A 607 -31.04 -10.87 -18.31
N PRO A 608 -32.09 -11.57 -17.85
CA PRO A 608 -33.43 -11.01 -17.72
C PRO A 608 -33.55 -9.90 -16.65
N GLU A 609 -34.20 -8.79 -17.00
CA GLU A 609 -34.50 -7.65 -16.11
C GLU A 609 -35.31 -8.01 -14.85
N GLU A 610 -35.91 -9.21 -14.80
CA GLU A 610 -36.79 -9.66 -13.72
C GLU A 610 -36.02 -10.24 -12.51
N ARG A 611 -34.70 -10.49 -12.64
CA ARG A 611 -33.83 -11.08 -11.59
C ARG A 611 -33.00 -10.04 -10.80
N MET A 612 -33.55 -8.86 -10.48
CA MET A 612 -32.77 -7.78 -9.83
C MET A 612 -32.42 -8.07 -8.35
N HIS A 613 -31.46 -8.97 -8.13
CA HIS A 613 -30.78 -9.21 -6.85
C HIS A 613 -29.26 -9.03 -6.94
N GLY A 614 -28.70 -8.94 -8.15
CA GLY A 614 -27.35 -8.46 -8.42
C GLY A 614 -27.34 -7.19 -9.28
N VAL A 615 -26.26 -6.41 -9.19
CA VAL A 615 -25.99 -5.29 -10.08
C VAL A 615 -25.47 -5.83 -11.40
N LYS A 616 -26.34 -6.11 -12.38
CA LYS A 616 -25.88 -6.69 -13.66
C LYS A 616 -25.02 -5.73 -14.49
N GLY A 617 -24.04 -6.26 -15.20
CA GLY A 617 -23.03 -5.44 -15.89
C GLY A 617 -22.12 -6.20 -16.87
N ILE A 618 -21.08 -5.48 -17.32
CA ILE A 618 -19.99 -5.95 -18.20
C ILE A 618 -18.67 -5.49 -17.58
N GLY A 619 -17.64 -6.33 -17.68
CA GLY A 619 -16.26 -6.02 -17.27
C GLY A 619 -15.22 -6.61 -18.23
N PHE A 620 -13.96 -6.36 -17.93
CA PHE A 620 -12.82 -7.02 -18.56
C PHE A 620 -12.06 -7.88 -17.55
N GLU A 621 -11.31 -8.84 -18.06
CA GLU A 621 -10.32 -9.61 -17.32
C GLU A 621 -8.96 -9.38 -17.99
N LEU A 622 -8.01 -8.89 -17.20
CA LEU A 622 -6.63 -8.60 -17.60
C LEU A 622 -5.75 -9.79 -17.22
N GLU A 623 -4.89 -10.26 -18.12
CA GLU A 623 -4.03 -11.44 -17.95
C GLU A 623 -2.59 -11.10 -18.36
N ASP A 624 -1.99 -10.06 -17.78
CA ASP A 624 -0.68 -9.51 -18.15
C ASP A 624 0.45 -9.62 -17.10
N GLY A 625 0.21 -10.27 -15.97
CA GLY A 625 1.20 -10.38 -14.90
C GLY A 625 1.45 -9.08 -14.12
N SER A 626 0.69 -8.00 -14.37
CA SER A 626 0.75 -6.78 -13.58
C SER A 626 0.00 -6.91 -12.24
N ASP A 627 0.26 -6.02 -11.28
CA ASP A 627 -0.54 -5.92 -10.04
C ASP A 627 -2.01 -5.50 -10.29
N TYR A 628 -2.37 -5.18 -11.54
CA TYR A 628 -3.74 -4.91 -11.99
C TYR A 628 -4.40 -6.12 -12.68
N GLU A 629 -3.75 -7.28 -12.71
CA GLU A 629 -4.30 -8.53 -13.28
C GLU A 629 -5.65 -8.92 -12.65
N GLY A 630 -6.54 -9.48 -13.46
CA GLY A 630 -7.83 -10.00 -13.04
C GLY A 630 -9.03 -9.16 -13.49
N LYS A 631 -10.16 -9.34 -12.81
CA LYS A 631 -11.49 -8.86 -13.25
C LYS A 631 -11.83 -7.46 -12.76
N TYR A 632 -12.13 -6.55 -13.68
CA TYR A 632 -12.61 -5.20 -13.37
C TYR A 632 -13.89 -4.83 -14.14
N GLY A 633 -14.78 -4.03 -13.53
CA GLY A 633 -16.07 -3.66 -14.11
C GLY A 633 -16.03 -2.40 -14.97
N LEU A 634 -16.60 -2.47 -16.17
CA LEU A 634 -16.71 -1.34 -17.11
C LEU A 634 -18.09 -0.69 -17.10
N MET A 635 -19.15 -1.46 -16.86
CA MET A 635 -20.52 -0.99 -17.00
C MET A 635 -21.46 -1.63 -15.98
N TYR A 636 -22.15 -0.80 -15.20
CA TYR A 636 -23.08 -1.19 -14.14
C TYR A 636 -24.48 -0.63 -14.44
N HIS A 637 -25.52 -1.46 -14.39
CA HIS A 637 -26.91 -1.05 -14.67
C HIS A 637 -27.14 -0.31 -16.02
N GLY A 638 -26.29 -0.53 -17.03
CA GLY A 638 -26.36 0.17 -18.30
C GLY A 638 -25.83 1.60 -18.26
N ARG A 639 -24.89 1.90 -17.35
CA ARG A 639 -24.01 3.07 -17.38
C ARG A 639 -22.57 2.59 -17.39
N VAL A 640 -21.74 3.21 -18.22
CA VAL A 640 -20.29 3.01 -18.21
C VAL A 640 -19.71 3.75 -17.02
N ASP A 641 -18.73 3.15 -16.34
CA ASP A 641 -18.09 3.69 -15.15
C ASP A 641 -16.69 4.24 -15.46
N ARG A 642 -16.63 5.07 -16.51
CA ARG A 642 -15.39 5.65 -17.03
C ARG A 642 -14.60 6.38 -15.94
N GLU A 643 -15.28 7.14 -15.07
CA GLU A 643 -14.63 7.92 -14.01
C GLU A 643 -13.84 7.02 -13.03
N ASN A 644 -14.35 5.83 -12.67
CA ASN A 644 -13.63 4.89 -11.80
C ASN A 644 -12.55 4.11 -12.54
N VAL A 645 -12.79 3.71 -13.80
CA VAL A 645 -11.78 3.01 -14.62
C VAL A 645 -10.59 3.93 -14.93
N GLU A 646 -10.83 5.21 -15.25
CA GLU A 646 -9.80 6.21 -15.57
C GLU A 646 -9.08 6.79 -14.34
N MET A 647 -9.54 6.51 -13.12
CA MET A 647 -8.73 6.75 -11.90
C MET A 647 -7.57 5.77 -11.78
N ILE A 648 -7.64 4.60 -12.40
CA ILE A 648 -6.52 3.66 -12.47
C ILE A 648 -5.74 3.97 -13.74
N GLN A 649 -4.59 4.64 -13.59
CA GLN A 649 -3.81 5.16 -14.71
C GLN A 649 -3.41 4.06 -15.71
N TYR A 650 -3.14 2.83 -15.23
CA TYR A 650 -2.87 1.67 -16.07
C TYR A 650 -4.03 1.33 -17.04
N TYR A 651 -5.27 1.34 -16.55
CA TYR A 651 -6.47 1.11 -17.37
C TYR A 651 -6.84 2.32 -18.25
N LYS A 652 -6.41 3.51 -17.84
CA LYS A 652 -6.57 4.76 -18.59
C LYS A 652 -5.70 4.80 -19.83
N ASP A 653 -4.45 4.34 -19.72
CA ASP A 653 -3.51 4.34 -20.84
C ASP A 653 -3.61 3.08 -21.71
N ASN A 654 -4.13 1.96 -21.16
CA ASN A 654 -4.41 0.73 -21.91
C ASN A 654 -5.38 1.00 -23.11
N PRO A 655 -4.91 0.88 -24.37
CA PRO A 655 -5.72 1.27 -25.52
C PRO A 655 -6.95 0.39 -25.73
N VAL A 656 -6.96 -0.86 -25.24
CA VAL A 656 -8.07 -1.81 -25.39
C VAL A 656 -9.22 -1.44 -24.48
N ILE A 657 -8.92 -1.10 -23.23
CA ILE A 657 -9.90 -0.67 -22.22
C ILE A 657 -10.54 0.65 -22.67
N GLN A 658 -9.76 1.60 -23.19
CA GLN A 658 -10.29 2.85 -23.75
C GLN A 658 -11.21 2.63 -24.96
N LYS A 659 -10.80 1.80 -25.93
CA LYS A 659 -11.65 1.39 -27.07
C LYS A 659 -12.96 0.72 -26.59
N ALA A 660 -12.93 0.01 -25.46
CA ALA A 660 -14.11 -0.64 -24.88
C ALA A 660 -15.06 0.33 -24.15
N LEU A 661 -14.53 1.30 -23.41
CA LEU A 661 -15.31 2.38 -22.77
C LEU A 661 -16.09 3.18 -23.83
N ASP A 662 -15.41 3.64 -24.89
CA ASP A 662 -16.02 4.36 -26.03
C ASP A 662 -17.19 3.57 -26.66
N ALA A 663 -16.98 2.28 -26.91
CA ALA A 663 -17.98 1.41 -27.52
C ALA A 663 -19.19 1.15 -26.60
N LEU A 664 -18.96 0.98 -25.29
CA LEU A 664 -20.02 0.80 -24.31
C LEU A 664 -20.82 2.10 -24.09
N GLU A 665 -20.18 3.28 -24.13
CA GLU A 665 -20.87 4.57 -24.05
C GLU A 665 -21.79 4.77 -25.26
N GLN A 666 -21.29 4.52 -26.47
CA GLN A 666 -22.10 4.56 -27.69
C GLN A 666 -23.26 3.55 -27.66
N TYR A 667 -23.06 2.37 -27.07
CA TYR A 667 -24.12 1.39 -26.82
C TYR A 667 -25.16 1.90 -25.81
N CYS A 668 -24.73 2.53 -24.71
CA CYS A 668 -25.59 3.14 -23.69
C CYS A 668 -26.46 4.27 -24.27
N GLU A 669 -25.88 5.20 -25.04
CA GLU A 669 -26.67 6.25 -25.73
C GLU A 669 -27.70 5.63 -26.69
N THR A 670 -27.25 4.69 -27.53
CA THR A 670 -28.08 4.06 -28.56
C THR A 670 -29.20 3.19 -27.96
N SER A 671 -28.98 2.58 -26.79
CA SER A 671 -29.99 1.79 -26.07
C SER A 671 -30.96 2.68 -25.28
N ALA A 672 -30.48 3.80 -24.71
CA ALA A 672 -31.31 4.80 -24.05
C ALA A 672 -32.34 5.39 -25.02
N ASP A 673 -31.95 5.78 -26.24
CA ASP A 673 -32.87 6.35 -27.24
C ASP A 673 -33.92 5.30 -27.68
N LYS A 674 -33.50 4.05 -27.91
CA LYS A 674 -34.41 2.90 -28.15
C LYS A 674 -35.37 2.65 -26.98
N SER A 675 -34.99 2.98 -25.74
CA SER A 675 -35.88 2.88 -24.57
C SER A 675 -36.92 4.00 -24.57
N VAL A 676 -36.49 5.24 -24.84
CA VAL A 676 -37.33 6.45 -24.89
C VAL A 676 -38.36 6.33 -26.02
N GLU A 677 -37.97 5.86 -27.21
CA GLU A 677 -38.92 5.60 -28.30
C GLU A 677 -39.98 4.56 -27.90
N ARG A 678 -39.57 3.41 -27.33
CA ARG A 678 -40.50 2.36 -26.88
C ARG A 678 -41.45 2.86 -25.78
N GLN A 679 -40.98 3.71 -24.88
CA GLN A 679 -41.80 4.30 -23.83
C GLN A 679 -42.75 5.39 -24.37
N GLN A 680 -42.28 6.24 -25.30
CA GLN A 680 -43.12 7.20 -26.02
C GLN A 680 -44.20 6.49 -26.85
N GLU A 681 -43.86 5.41 -27.56
CA GLU A 681 -44.83 4.66 -28.37
C GLU A 681 -45.85 3.93 -27.49
N THR A 682 -45.42 3.37 -26.35
CA THR A 682 -46.31 2.82 -25.32
C THR A 682 -47.27 3.89 -24.77
N ASN A 683 -46.77 5.11 -24.54
CA ASN A 683 -47.60 6.24 -24.11
C ASN A 683 -48.53 6.76 -25.23
N ARG A 684 -48.11 6.73 -26.51
CA ARG A 684 -48.97 6.98 -27.68
C ARG A 684 -50.10 5.94 -27.76
N LYS A 685 -49.78 4.65 -27.57
CA LYS A 685 -50.75 3.53 -27.54
C LYS A 685 -51.74 3.67 -26.37
N LYS A 686 -51.28 4.01 -25.15
CA LYS A 686 -52.16 4.33 -24.00
C LYS A 686 -53.07 5.53 -24.29
N LYS A 687 -52.52 6.62 -24.88
CA LYS A 687 -53.26 7.84 -25.21
C LYS A 687 -54.30 7.62 -26.32
N GLN A 688 -53.97 6.86 -27.36
CA GLN A 688 -54.94 6.41 -28.38
C GLN A 688 -56.05 5.58 -27.75
N LYS A 689 -55.73 4.59 -26.90
CA LYS A 689 -56.74 3.74 -26.23
C LYS A 689 -57.70 4.57 -25.36
N SER A 690 -57.18 5.57 -24.64
CA SER A 690 -57.99 6.52 -23.86
C SER A 690 -58.89 7.40 -24.75
N ILE A 691 -58.37 7.94 -25.86
CA ILE A 691 -59.16 8.73 -26.83
C ILE A 691 -60.27 7.87 -27.47
N TYR A 692 -59.97 6.62 -27.84
CA TYR A 692 -60.94 5.69 -28.41
C TYR A 692 -62.06 5.34 -27.43
N GLN A 693 -61.74 5.21 -26.13
CA GLN A 693 -62.73 5.02 -25.06
C GLN A 693 -63.53 6.29 -24.74
N GLY A 694 -62.98 7.48 -25.02
CA GLY A 694 -63.70 8.75 -24.91
C GLY A 694 -64.65 9.04 -26.07
N LEU A 695 -64.32 8.57 -27.29
CA LEU A 695 -65.14 8.71 -28.50
C LEU A 695 -66.28 7.68 -28.62
N HIS A 696 -66.39 6.76 -27.68
CA HIS A 696 -67.44 5.72 -27.61
C HIS A 696 -68.16 5.73 -26.24
N ARG A 697 -68.41 6.94 -25.72
CA ARG A 697 -69.27 7.23 -24.55
C ARG A 697 -70.38 8.21 -24.93
#